data_AF-A0A353BT79-F1
#
_entry.id   AF-A0A353BT79-F1
#
_cell.length_a   1.000
_cell.length_b   1.000
_cell.length_c   1.000
_cell.angle_alpha   90.00
_cell.angle_beta   90.00
_cell.angle_gamma   90.00
#
_symmetry.space_group_name_H-M   'P 1'
#
loop_
_entity.id
_entity.type
_entity.pdbx_description
1 polymer ?
#
loop_
_entity_poly.entity_id
_entity_poly.type
_entity_poly.pdbx_seq_one_letter_code
_entity_poly.pdbx_strand_id
1 'polypeptide(L)'
;MFKEDFSSNLNQWQNTTNATINNGKLVLTDNENMRSIAGSNWTDYIIDADVSFNNGGAAGVVFRSQDANNSNCYMWQLSFGTLRVHKRVNGAWTAMKEVITASDSDVPFHVRIEAIGSTIKTYIDEVFVDVTVDSTYSSGGIGFREYGSEWGAFDNIQVQTAETPLFTEDFSNGLGKWTNAQNVTITSSGALRVTNNENIQTIDGITWSDFTFDMDVNIITNAAGVTFRKVDNNNCYLWLFTSGNLTMYKKLNGTLTIIKRVSCGVTVNTLFHTTIETFGPTIKTFVNGNLIDIIMDNTLSSGKAGFRELGTDTADFDKLRIFARNPLFSEYFDDNLVLWNNTANATISGGRLSLINNETFRTTLGTDWTNFSLDVDIIITNTAAGITFRCLDNHNYYMWQLVSGKLRPHKNVNGVWTVIKEVNCPINVNTTYHLTIETVGYTIKTYLNANLIDTTIDRTFAGGTVGFREYSTESAIFDNLVVTSKPLPYNTWKKVMPLGDSITYGESYGSSNNGATKGGYRHKLWQDLNANNLDVIFVGSVPGGPTALPYKSCEGHGGWRADQFSTHINQWMSLYQPDIVLLQTGTNNILQGWANQDSINSLSVLIDQICAKLPGGGRLCVATITPLSDANNNSQVNDYNAQVVSLVSSKASGGKPVTLVDINSSITTADLSEGVHPNATGYAKMGDCWFSAVDWQGSGHQV
;
A
#
# COMPACT_ATOMS: atom_id res chain seq x y z
N MET A 1 -14.62 3.97 -0.67
CA MET A 1 -15.83 4.77 -0.41
C MET A 1 -16.31 5.49 -1.67
N PHE A 2 -15.41 5.84 -2.59
CA PHE A 2 -15.70 6.32 -3.94
C PHE A 2 -14.44 6.19 -4.81
N LYS A 3 -14.58 5.91 -6.10
CA LYS A 3 -13.46 5.90 -7.06
C LYS A 3 -13.92 6.44 -8.41
N GLU A 4 -13.05 7.22 -9.05
CA GLU A 4 -13.26 7.73 -10.39
C GLU A 4 -11.92 7.80 -11.12
N ASP A 5 -11.84 7.18 -12.30
CA ASP A 5 -10.69 7.23 -13.20
C ASP A 5 -11.01 7.93 -14.53
N PHE A 6 -12.22 8.53 -14.61
CA PHE A 6 -12.73 9.27 -15.75
C PHE A 6 -12.58 8.55 -17.11
N SER A 7 -12.54 7.22 -17.10
CA SER A 7 -12.44 6.40 -18.31
C SER A 7 -13.77 6.30 -19.09
N SER A 8 -14.88 6.73 -18.47
CA SER A 8 -16.23 6.53 -19.00
C SER A 8 -17.05 7.82 -19.13
N ASN A 9 -17.70 8.27 -18.05
CA ASN A 9 -18.64 9.39 -18.04
C ASN A 9 -18.62 10.12 -16.68
N LEU A 10 -19.44 11.17 -16.54
CA LEU A 10 -19.53 11.99 -15.32
C LEU A 10 -20.75 11.66 -14.45
N ASN A 11 -21.35 10.46 -14.56
CA ASN A 11 -22.60 10.12 -13.86
C ASN A 11 -22.47 10.11 -12.33
N GLN A 12 -21.24 10.04 -11.80
CA GLN A 12 -20.96 10.12 -10.37
C GLN A 12 -20.87 11.56 -9.84
N TRP A 13 -21.03 12.55 -10.73
CA TRP A 13 -20.82 13.97 -10.45
C TRP A 13 -22.07 14.80 -10.75
N GLN A 14 -22.21 15.90 -10.02
CA GLN A 14 -23.22 16.92 -10.26
C GLN A 14 -22.56 18.28 -10.48
N ASN A 15 -23.30 19.22 -11.06
CA ASN A 15 -22.81 20.53 -11.52
C ASN A 15 -21.64 20.40 -12.51
N THR A 16 -21.82 19.60 -13.56
CA THR A 16 -20.77 19.26 -14.55
C THR A 16 -20.61 20.29 -15.68
N THR A 17 -21.13 21.51 -15.50
CA THR A 17 -20.92 22.60 -16.47
C THR A 17 -19.42 22.84 -16.67
N ASN A 18 -18.95 23.02 -17.91
CA ASN A 18 -17.53 23.22 -18.22
C ASN A 18 -16.58 22.10 -17.72
N ALA A 19 -17.13 20.90 -17.48
CA ALA A 19 -16.38 19.68 -17.21
C ALA A 19 -16.37 18.79 -18.47
N THR A 20 -15.20 18.32 -18.87
CA THR A 20 -15.04 17.40 -20.00
C THR A 20 -14.11 16.27 -19.65
N ILE A 21 -14.30 15.10 -20.26
CA ILE A 21 -13.33 14.00 -20.16
C ILE A 21 -12.43 14.08 -21.39
N ASN A 22 -11.13 14.22 -21.17
CA ASN A 22 -10.12 14.24 -22.23
C ASN A 22 -9.02 13.23 -21.92
N ASN A 23 -8.85 12.23 -22.80
CA ASN A 23 -7.87 11.14 -22.64
C ASN A 23 -7.93 10.46 -21.26
N GLY A 24 -9.15 10.19 -20.78
CA GLY A 24 -9.37 9.54 -19.48
C GLY A 24 -9.20 10.46 -18.28
N LYS A 25 -9.13 11.79 -18.45
CA LYS A 25 -8.99 12.75 -17.36
C LYS A 25 -10.16 13.71 -17.32
N LEU A 26 -10.62 14.07 -16.13
CA LEU A 26 -11.50 15.22 -15.98
C LEU A 26 -10.70 16.48 -16.25
N VAL A 27 -11.18 17.31 -17.17
CA VAL A 27 -10.70 18.67 -17.40
C VAL A 27 -11.82 19.62 -16.99
N LEU A 28 -11.49 20.54 -16.09
CA LEU A 28 -12.40 21.52 -15.54
C LEU A 28 -11.91 22.94 -15.87
N THR A 29 -12.85 23.80 -16.24
CA THR A 29 -12.62 25.24 -16.48
C THR A 29 -13.82 26.01 -15.95
N ASP A 30 -13.62 27.18 -15.34
CA ASP A 30 -14.69 28.07 -14.87
C ASP A 30 -15.92 27.35 -14.28
N ASN A 31 -15.70 26.54 -13.25
CA ASN A 31 -16.72 25.81 -12.51
C ASN A 31 -16.38 25.80 -11.02
N GLU A 32 -17.21 26.49 -10.23
CA GLU A 32 -16.99 26.60 -8.79
C GLU A 32 -17.59 25.46 -7.95
N ASN A 33 -18.48 24.65 -8.52
CA ASN A 33 -19.46 23.88 -7.76
C ASN A 33 -19.51 22.39 -8.13
N MET A 34 -18.60 21.89 -8.98
CA MET A 34 -18.56 20.47 -9.33
C MET A 34 -18.28 19.62 -8.09
N ARG A 35 -19.09 18.59 -7.87
CA ARG A 35 -18.95 17.71 -6.70
C ARG A 35 -19.46 16.29 -6.95
N SER A 36 -18.99 15.36 -6.12
CA SER A 36 -19.51 14.00 -6.10
C SER A 36 -20.98 13.99 -5.67
N ILE A 37 -21.77 13.09 -6.27
CA ILE A 37 -23.14 12.77 -5.83
C ILE A 37 -23.09 12.06 -4.47
N ALA A 38 -22.12 11.16 -4.30
CA ALA A 38 -21.90 10.46 -3.05
C ALA A 38 -21.21 11.33 -1.99
N GLY A 39 -21.30 10.89 -0.74
CA GLY A 39 -20.42 11.36 0.34
C GLY A 39 -20.86 12.54 1.16
N SER A 40 -22.13 12.96 1.05
CA SER A 40 -22.68 14.03 1.90
C SER A 40 -22.55 13.78 3.41
N ASN A 41 -22.42 12.51 3.82
CA ASN A 41 -22.29 12.08 5.20
C ASN A 41 -20.89 11.59 5.60
N TRP A 42 -19.89 11.64 4.71
CA TRP A 42 -18.53 11.22 5.06
C TRP A 42 -17.91 12.19 6.06
N THR A 43 -17.23 11.69 7.08
CA THR A 43 -16.63 12.50 8.15
C THR A 43 -15.10 12.50 8.07
N ASP A 44 -14.53 11.35 8.42
CA ASP A 44 -13.10 11.09 8.44
C ASP A 44 -12.75 10.28 7.19
N TYR A 45 -11.99 10.89 6.28
CA TYR A 45 -11.63 10.26 5.01
C TYR A 45 -10.31 10.78 4.45
N ILE A 46 -9.71 9.97 3.60
CA ILE A 46 -8.54 10.31 2.79
C ILE A 46 -8.98 10.46 1.35
N ILE A 47 -8.48 11.50 0.70
CA ILE A 47 -8.61 11.76 -0.73
C ILE A 47 -7.24 11.55 -1.36
N ASP A 48 -7.17 10.68 -2.35
CA ASP A 48 -6.02 10.52 -3.24
C ASP A 48 -6.45 10.96 -4.65
N ALA A 49 -5.67 11.82 -5.30
CA ALA A 49 -6.01 12.36 -6.61
C ALA A 49 -4.77 12.74 -7.41
N ASP A 50 -4.77 12.45 -8.71
CA ASP A 50 -3.79 13.02 -9.63
C ASP A 50 -4.30 14.37 -10.12
N VAL A 51 -3.48 15.39 -10.00
CA VAL A 51 -3.83 16.78 -10.28
C VAL A 51 -2.81 17.37 -11.24
N SER A 52 -3.29 18.12 -12.24
CA SER A 52 -2.46 18.91 -13.14
C SER A 52 -3.13 20.24 -13.46
N PHE A 53 -2.33 21.27 -13.70
CA PHE A 53 -2.80 22.60 -14.10
C PHE A 53 -1.82 23.23 -15.10
N ASN A 54 -2.30 24.17 -15.91
CA ASN A 54 -1.48 24.80 -16.93
C ASN A 54 -0.57 25.90 -16.37
N ASN A 55 0.40 26.40 -17.16
CA ASN A 55 1.22 27.55 -16.77
C ASN A 55 0.39 28.80 -16.43
N GLY A 56 0.49 29.27 -15.17
CA GLY A 56 -0.30 30.36 -14.61
C GLY A 56 -1.70 29.98 -14.13
N GLY A 57 -2.09 28.70 -14.23
CA GLY A 57 -3.35 28.18 -13.71
C GLY A 57 -3.27 27.73 -12.26
N ALA A 58 -4.40 27.22 -11.77
CA ALA A 58 -4.55 26.56 -10.50
C ALA A 58 -5.46 25.33 -10.66
N ALA A 59 -5.47 24.46 -9.65
CA ALA A 59 -6.43 23.38 -9.54
C ALA A 59 -7.00 23.32 -8.11
N GLY A 60 -8.33 23.36 -7.97
CA GLY A 60 -9.00 23.35 -6.67
C GLY A 60 -9.56 21.99 -6.30
N VAL A 61 -9.05 21.35 -5.23
CA VAL A 61 -9.65 20.14 -4.64
C VAL A 61 -10.58 20.53 -3.50
N VAL A 62 -11.88 20.30 -3.66
CA VAL A 62 -12.92 20.61 -2.68
C VAL A 62 -13.21 19.39 -1.81
N PHE A 63 -13.39 19.61 -0.51
CA PHE A 63 -13.77 18.54 0.41
C PHE A 63 -14.57 19.06 1.60
N ARG A 64 -15.22 18.13 2.30
CA ARG A 64 -16.20 18.37 3.35
C ARG A 64 -17.29 19.35 2.90
N SER A 65 -17.74 19.19 1.66
CA SER A 65 -18.79 20.03 1.07
C SER A 65 -20.16 19.66 1.63
N GLN A 66 -20.77 20.60 2.34
CA GLN A 66 -22.03 20.43 3.07
C GLN A 66 -23.27 20.58 2.19
N ASP A 67 -23.16 21.27 1.06
CA ASP A 67 -24.32 21.68 0.26
C ASP A 67 -24.07 21.59 -1.26
N ALA A 68 -25.15 21.47 -2.04
CA ALA A 68 -25.07 21.22 -3.48
C ALA A 68 -24.29 22.29 -4.26
N ASN A 69 -24.10 23.49 -3.71
CA ASN A 69 -23.42 24.60 -4.37
C ASN A 69 -22.00 24.84 -3.82
N ASN A 70 -21.45 23.91 -3.04
CA ASN A 70 -20.17 24.10 -2.35
C ASN A 70 -20.09 25.45 -1.61
N SER A 71 -21.20 25.93 -1.04
CA SER A 71 -21.26 27.22 -0.33
C SER A 71 -20.57 27.14 1.03
N ASN A 72 -20.49 25.94 1.59
CA ASN A 72 -19.84 25.61 2.85
C ASN A 72 -18.93 24.39 2.66
N CYS A 73 -17.63 24.62 2.52
CA CYS A 73 -16.63 23.58 2.25
C CYS A 73 -15.21 24.05 2.57
N TYR A 74 -14.25 23.12 2.51
CA TYR A 74 -12.83 23.42 2.34
C TYR A 74 -12.44 23.29 0.86
N MET A 75 -11.42 24.04 0.41
CA MET A 75 -10.86 23.91 -0.94
C MET A 75 -9.38 24.20 -0.96
N TRP A 76 -8.58 23.20 -1.31
CA TRP A 76 -7.14 23.35 -1.42
C TRP A 76 -6.82 23.70 -2.86
N GLN A 77 -6.36 24.92 -3.08
CA GLN A 77 -5.96 25.43 -4.38
C GLN A 77 -4.48 25.17 -4.58
N LEU A 78 -4.16 24.39 -5.59
CA LEU A 78 -2.81 24.06 -6.00
C LEU A 78 -2.41 24.95 -7.17
N SER A 79 -1.30 25.66 -7.05
CA SER A 79 -0.71 26.47 -8.11
C SER A 79 0.82 26.39 -8.04
N PHE A 80 1.51 27.05 -8.96
CA PHE A 80 2.97 27.10 -9.05
C PHE A 80 3.63 27.37 -7.70
N GLY A 81 4.39 26.39 -7.21
CA GLY A 81 5.13 26.45 -5.96
C GLY A 81 4.28 26.79 -4.72
N THR A 82 2.95 26.67 -4.79
CA THR A 82 2.05 27.18 -3.76
C THR A 82 0.83 26.29 -3.56
N LEU A 83 0.57 25.93 -2.31
CA LEU A 83 -0.70 25.39 -1.85
C LEU A 83 -1.42 26.49 -1.06
N ARG A 84 -2.57 26.95 -1.54
CA ARG A 84 -3.46 27.84 -0.79
C ARG A 84 -4.60 27.05 -0.18
N VAL A 85 -4.75 27.23 1.12
CA VAL A 85 -5.71 26.50 1.94
C VAL A 85 -6.91 27.41 2.17
N HIS A 86 -8.05 27.10 1.56
CA HIS A 86 -9.25 27.91 1.68
C HIS A 86 -10.37 27.23 2.47
N LYS A 87 -11.18 28.06 3.14
CA LYS A 87 -12.48 27.69 3.67
C LYS A 87 -13.54 28.59 3.06
N ARG A 88 -14.67 28.03 2.68
CA ARG A 88 -15.87 28.78 2.26
C ARG A 88 -16.92 28.72 3.34
N VAL A 89 -17.52 29.85 3.69
CA VAL A 89 -18.63 29.94 4.66
C VAL A 89 -19.73 30.80 4.03
N ASN A 90 -20.93 30.24 3.88
CA ASN A 90 -22.09 30.91 3.26
C ASN A 90 -21.74 31.57 1.91
N GLY A 91 -20.93 30.89 1.09
CA GLY A 91 -20.51 31.36 -0.23
C GLY A 91 -19.25 32.24 -0.24
N ALA A 92 -18.81 32.76 0.91
CA ALA A 92 -17.64 33.62 1.02
C ALA A 92 -16.35 32.80 1.25
N TRP A 93 -15.34 33.00 0.39
CA TRP A 93 -14.04 32.35 0.49
C TRP A 93 -13.08 33.10 1.42
N THR A 94 -12.39 32.37 2.29
CA THR A 94 -11.31 32.87 3.14
C THR A 94 -10.06 32.01 2.92
N ALA A 95 -8.95 32.63 2.53
CA ALA A 95 -7.65 31.98 2.55
C ALA A 95 -7.17 31.87 4.01
N MET A 96 -7.03 30.64 4.51
CA MET A 96 -6.57 30.37 5.88
C MET A 96 -5.05 30.45 5.97
N LYS A 97 -4.35 29.98 4.94
CA LYS A 97 -2.90 30.08 4.79
C LYS A 97 -2.45 29.79 3.37
N GLU A 98 -1.20 30.14 3.10
CA GLU A 98 -0.46 29.79 1.89
C GLU A 98 0.82 29.05 2.32
N VAL A 99 1.13 27.96 1.63
CA VAL A 99 2.29 27.10 1.88
C VAL A 99 3.13 27.05 0.62
N ILE A 100 4.43 27.34 0.74
CA ILE A 100 5.38 27.21 -0.37
C ILE A 100 5.67 25.72 -0.55
N THR A 101 5.50 25.22 -1.77
CA THR A 101 5.70 23.81 -2.15
C THR A 101 6.77 23.70 -3.23
N ALA A 102 7.33 22.51 -3.39
CA ALA A 102 8.37 22.22 -4.37
C ALA A 102 7.81 21.44 -5.58
N SER A 103 6.98 22.06 -6.43
CA SER A 103 6.74 21.61 -7.81
C SER A 103 5.91 22.61 -8.66
N ASP A 104 6.17 22.57 -9.98
CA ASP A 104 5.78 23.51 -11.04
C ASP A 104 5.01 22.79 -12.19
N SER A 105 4.07 23.52 -12.85
CA SER A 105 3.39 23.36 -14.17
C SER A 105 3.25 22.01 -14.86
N ASP A 106 2.12 21.87 -15.58
CA ASP A 106 1.95 21.10 -16.84
C ASP A 106 2.19 19.58 -16.72
N VAL A 107 2.30 19.07 -15.49
CA VAL A 107 2.61 17.68 -15.18
C VAL A 107 1.67 17.18 -14.09
N PRO A 108 1.03 16.01 -14.26
CA PRO A 108 0.28 15.38 -13.18
C PRO A 108 1.17 15.10 -11.98
N PHE A 109 0.76 15.57 -10.81
CA PHE A 109 1.35 15.23 -9.52
C PHE A 109 0.25 14.65 -8.62
N HIS A 110 0.66 13.88 -7.62
CA HIS A 110 -0.29 13.24 -6.72
C HIS A 110 -0.58 14.10 -5.51
N VAL A 111 -1.85 14.18 -5.13
CA VAL A 111 -2.31 14.90 -3.96
C VAL A 111 -3.03 13.94 -3.04
N ARG A 112 -2.56 13.88 -1.80
CA ARG A 112 -3.22 13.15 -0.73
C ARG A 112 -3.65 14.09 0.39
N ILE A 113 -4.96 14.10 0.69
CA ILE A 113 -5.56 14.90 1.75
C ILE A 113 -6.17 13.96 2.79
N GLU A 114 -5.63 13.94 4.00
CA GLU A 114 -6.19 13.21 5.14
C GLU A 114 -7.04 14.16 5.99
N ALA A 115 -8.38 14.10 5.87
CA ALA A 115 -9.29 14.91 6.66
C ALA A 115 -9.87 14.08 7.83
N ILE A 116 -9.23 14.14 9.01
CA ILE A 116 -9.54 13.28 10.17
C ILE A 116 -9.81 14.15 11.41
N GLY A 117 -11.02 14.07 11.95
CA GLY A 117 -11.48 14.96 13.02
C GLY A 117 -11.34 16.42 12.59
N SER A 118 -10.71 17.24 13.41
CA SER A 118 -10.38 18.64 13.06
C SER A 118 -9.02 18.80 12.37
N THR A 119 -8.27 17.72 12.15
CA THR A 119 -6.93 17.79 11.57
C THR A 119 -6.99 17.39 10.09
N ILE A 120 -6.41 18.23 9.24
CA ILE A 120 -6.32 18.02 7.80
C ILE A 120 -4.84 18.01 7.42
N LYS A 121 -4.30 16.88 6.98
CA LYS A 121 -2.92 16.79 6.47
C LYS A 121 -2.91 16.72 4.95
N THR A 122 -1.92 17.34 4.34
CA THR A 122 -1.76 17.38 2.88
C THR A 122 -0.38 16.88 2.49
N TYR A 123 -0.35 16.03 1.48
CA TYR A 123 0.85 15.50 0.87
C TYR A 123 0.80 15.76 -0.64
N ILE A 124 1.95 16.11 -1.22
CA ILE A 124 2.15 16.24 -2.67
C ILE A 124 3.26 15.29 -3.06
N ASP A 125 3.01 14.39 -4.01
CA ASP A 125 3.90 13.27 -4.37
C ASP A 125 4.41 12.52 -3.13
N GLU A 126 3.50 12.29 -2.17
CA GLU A 126 3.76 11.68 -0.87
C GLU A 126 4.75 12.40 0.05
N VAL A 127 5.13 13.64 -0.28
CA VAL A 127 5.87 14.54 0.61
C VAL A 127 4.85 15.29 1.46
N PHE A 128 4.99 15.22 2.79
CA PHE A 128 4.17 16.02 3.69
C PHE A 128 4.45 17.51 3.46
N VAL A 129 3.42 18.25 3.07
CA VAL A 129 3.53 19.69 2.81
C VAL A 129 2.77 20.54 3.81
N ASP A 130 1.69 20.02 4.40
CA ASP A 130 0.83 20.83 5.25
C ASP A 130 0.08 20.07 6.35
N VAL A 131 -0.13 20.73 7.49
CA VAL A 131 -1.15 20.37 8.48
C VAL A 131 -2.00 21.58 8.85
N THR A 132 -3.31 21.46 8.66
CA THR A 132 -4.33 22.44 9.05
C THR A 132 -5.18 21.87 10.18
N VAL A 133 -5.47 22.68 11.19
CA VAL A 133 -6.43 22.30 12.25
C VAL A 133 -7.61 23.26 12.20
N ASP A 134 -8.78 22.77 11.81
CA ASP A 134 -10.03 23.53 11.74
C ASP A 134 -11.23 22.57 11.92
N SER A 135 -12.20 22.96 12.75
CA SER A 135 -13.37 22.13 13.09
C SER A 135 -14.69 22.66 12.49
N THR A 136 -14.63 23.61 11.56
CA THR A 136 -15.84 24.25 11.01
C THR A 136 -16.72 23.24 10.29
N TYR A 137 -16.12 22.34 9.51
CA TYR A 137 -16.84 21.26 8.83
C TYR A 137 -16.23 19.92 9.23
N SER A 138 -17.07 19.05 9.79
CA SER A 138 -16.70 17.70 10.22
C SER A 138 -17.13 16.61 9.24
N SER A 139 -17.89 16.97 8.19
CA SER A 139 -18.41 16.03 7.21
C SER A 139 -18.57 16.62 5.81
N GLY A 140 -19.01 15.82 4.84
CA GLY A 140 -19.40 16.27 3.51
C GLY A 140 -18.56 15.66 2.39
N GLY A 141 -19.05 15.78 1.16
CA GLY A 141 -18.47 15.12 -0.01
C GLY A 141 -17.24 15.85 -0.57
N ILE A 142 -16.72 15.32 -1.68
CA ILE A 142 -15.59 15.91 -2.41
C ILE A 142 -16.05 16.62 -3.69
N GLY A 143 -15.18 17.43 -4.27
CA GLY A 143 -15.44 18.17 -5.49
C GLY A 143 -14.19 18.79 -6.09
N PHE A 144 -14.38 19.54 -7.16
CA PHE A 144 -13.33 20.30 -7.82
C PHE A 144 -13.81 21.71 -8.13
N ARG A 145 -12.89 22.67 -8.18
CA ARG A 145 -13.22 24.08 -8.38
C ARG A 145 -12.15 24.80 -9.20
N GLU A 146 -12.57 25.33 -10.34
CA GLU A 146 -11.81 26.28 -11.16
C GLU A 146 -12.62 27.57 -11.35
N TYR A 147 -11.97 28.73 -11.42
CA TYR A 147 -12.63 30.02 -11.61
C TYR A 147 -11.97 30.88 -12.69
N GLY A 148 -12.79 31.47 -13.55
CA GLY A 148 -12.33 32.38 -14.59
C GLY A 148 -11.42 31.65 -15.59
N SER A 149 -10.15 32.06 -15.69
CA SER A 149 -9.18 31.47 -16.61
C SER A 149 -8.42 30.28 -16.02
N GLU A 150 -8.74 29.84 -14.80
CA GLU A 150 -8.13 28.65 -14.19
C GLU A 150 -8.48 27.39 -14.99
N TRP A 151 -7.49 26.50 -15.12
CA TRP A 151 -7.61 25.22 -15.81
C TRP A 151 -6.98 24.14 -14.93
N GLY A 152 -7.80 23.18 -14.52
CA GLY A 152 -7.39 22.04 -13.71
C GLY A 152 -7.79 20.73 -14.40
N ALA A 153 -6.93 19.73 -14.30
CA ALA A 153 -7.25 18.38 -14.73
C ALA A 153 -6.95 17.35 -13.63
N PHE A 154 -7.89 16.42 -13.48
CA PHE A 154 -7.98 15.50 -12.36
C PHE A 154 -8.15 14.06 -12.85
N ASP A 155 -7.49 13.11 -12.20
CA ASP A 155 -7.52 11.70 -12.56
C ASP A 155 -7.29 10.80 -11.33
N ASN A 156 -7.62 9.50 -11.43
CA ASN A 156 -7.36 8.46 -10.42
C ASN A 156 -7.84 8.81 -9.01
N ILE A 157 -9.03 9.40 -8.89
CA ILE A 157 -9.61 9.83 -7.62
C ILE A 157 -10.00 8.63 -6.79
N GLN A 158 -9.53 8.58 -5.55
CA GLN A 158 -9.93 7.58 -4.57
C GLN A 158 -10.30 8.28 -3.26
N VAL A 159 -11.47 7.95 -2.73
CA VAL A 159 -11.87 8.37 -1.38
C VAL A 159 -12.08 7.15 -0.50
N GLN A 160 -11.37 7.17 0.63
CA GLN A 160 -11.31 6.07 1.57
C GLN A 160 -11.70 6.53 2.97
N THR A 161 -12.37 5.66 3.72
CA THR A 161 -12.69 5.98 5.12
C THR A 161 -11.38 6.02 5.88
N ALA A 162 -11.13 7.12 6.57
CA ALA A 162 -10.05 7.13 7.53
C ALA A 162 -10.57 6.39 8.75
N GLU A 163 -9.98 5.25 9.07
CA GLU A 163 -10.31 4.54 10.29
C GLU A 163 -9.88 5.43 11.46
N THR A 164 -10.81 5.90 12.29
CA THR A 164 -10.49 6.61 13.53
C THR A 164 -10.10 5.56 14.57
N PRO A 165 -8.86 5.59 15.11
CA PRO A 165 -8.48 4.64 16.15
C PRO A 165 -9.32 4.83 17.42
N LEU A 166 -9.75 3.74 18.03
CA LEU A 166 -10.23 3.68 19.41
C LEU A 166 -9.14 4.09 20.41
N PHE A 167 -7.88 3.85 20.06
CA PHE A 167 -6.73 4.15 20.89
C PHE A 167 -5.50 4.42 20.01
N THR A 168 -4.71 5.41 20.39
CA THR A 168 -3.38 5.65 19.79
C THR A 168 -2.36 5.91 20.88
N GLU A 169 -1.14 5.45 20.64
CA GLU A 169 0.01 5.69 21.50
C GLU A 169 1.30 5.64 20.70
N ASP A 170 2.02 6.75 20.70
CA ASP A 170 3.41 6.89 20.23
C ASP A 170 4.39 7.10 21.40
N PHE A 171 3.87 7.04 22.64
CA PHE A 171 4.57 7.20 23.90
C PHE A 171 5.33 8.52 24.10
N SER A 172 5.19 9.48 23.17
CA SER A 172 5.88 10.77 23.23
C SER A 172 5.33 11.66 24.36
N ASN A 173 4.12 11.37 24.83
CA ASN A 173 3.39 12.12 25.86
C ASN A 173 3.36 11.39 27.22
N GLY A 174 4.24 10.39 27.42
CA GLY A 174 4.33 9.61 28.65
C GLY A 174 3.27 8.51 28.77
N LEU A 175 3.10 7.96 29.97
CA LEU A 175 2.33 6.72 30.22
C LEU A 175 0.96 6.94 30.86
N GLY A 176 0.37 8.13 30.69
CA GLY A 176 -0.91 8.49 31.31
C GLY A 176 -2.09 7.62 30.88
N LYS A 177 -1.97 6.89 29.76
CA LYS A 177 -2.97 5.95 29.23
C LYS A 177 -2.79 4.50 29.70
N TRP A 178 -1.81 4.24 30.56
CA TRP A 178 -1.37 2.90 30.95
C TRP A 178 -1.46 2.66 32.45
N THR A 179 -1.73 1.42 32.83
CA THR A 179 -1.63 0.95 34.21
C THR A 179 -0.59 -0.17 34.32
N ASN A 180 -0.11 -0.43 35.55
CA ASN A 180 0.99 -1.34 35.82
C ASN A 180 2.28 -0.99 35.05
N ALA A 181 2.62 0.31 35.02
CA ALA A 181 3.79 0.85 34.32
C ALA A 181 5.10 0.73 35.13
N GLN A 182 5.33 -0.41 35.79
CA GLN A 182 6.62 -0.73 36.41
C GLN A 182 7.60 -1.32 35.39
N ASN A 183 8.91 -1.15 35.60
CA ASN A 183 9.96 -1.71 34.73
C ASN A 183 9.78 -1.37 33.23
N VAL A 184 9.42 -0.13 32.95
CA VAL A 184 9.32 0.41 31.60
C VAL A 184 10.07 1.73 31.49
N THR A 185 10.59 2.04 30.30
CA THR A 185 11.24 3.31 30.00
C THR A 185 10.85 3.79 28.60
N ILE A 186 10.83 5.11 28.38
CA ILE A 186 10.75 5.66 27.03
C ILE A 186 12.16 5.81 26.49
N THR A 187 12.44 5.22 25.33
CA THR A 187 13.76 5.28 24.70
C THR A 187 13.99 6.67 24.08
N SER A 188 15.23 6.94 23.66
CA SER A 188 15.55 8.18 22.94
C SER A 188 14.85 8.32 21.58
N SER A 189 14.36 7.21 21.01
CA SER A 189 13.56 7.23 19.77
C SER A 189 12.07 7.45 20.02
N GLY A 190 11.63 7.51 21.28
CA GLY A 190 10.21 7.65 21.65
C GLY A 190 9.49 6.33 21.92
N ALA A 191 10.12 5.17 21.70
CA ALA A 191 9.47 3.87 21.90
C ALA A 191 9.35 3.49 23.39
N LEU A 192 8.34 2.70 23.75
CA LEU A 192 8.21 2.08 25.05
C LEU A 192 9.08 0.82 25.15
N ARG A 193 10.13 0.87 25.96
CA ARG A 193 10.87 -0.33 26.37
C ARG A 193 10.19 -0.98 27.57
N VAL A 194 9.89 -2.27 27.45
CA VAL A 194 9.36 -3.10 28.53
C VAL A 194 10.40 -4.15 28.90
N THR A 195 10.64 -4.32 30.20
CA THR A 195 11.55 -5.34 30.73
C THR A 195 10.92 -5.99 31.96
N ASN A 196 10.79 -7.32 31.98
CA ASN A 196 10.27 -8.04 33.15
C ASN A 196 8.99 -7.42 33.75
N ASN A 197 7.99 -7.19 32.90
CA ASN A 197 6.68 -6.71 33.29
C ASN A 197 5.60 -7.53 32.59
N GLU A 198 4.82 -8.26 33.36
CA GLU A 198 3.80 -9.15 32.81
C GLU A 198 2.41 -8.50 32.62
N ASN A 199 2.20 -7.28 33.12
CA ASN A 199 0.85 -6.75 33.35
C ASN A 199 0.63 -5.31 32.87
N ILE A 200 1.57 -4.69 32.16
CA ILE A 200 1.34 -3.37 31.58
C ILE A 200 0.20 -3.45 30.56
N GLN A 201 -0.78 -2.56 30.70
CA GLN A 201 -2.00 -2.59 29.88
C GLN A 201 -2.64 -1.21 29.80
N THR A 202 -3.50 -1.03 28.80
CA THR A 202 -4.29 0.18 28.61
C THR A 202 -5.25 0.43 29.79
N ILE A 203 -5.47 1.70 30.14
CA ILE A 203 -6.52 2.10 31.09
C ILE A 203 -7.90 1.85 30.48
N ASP A 204 -8.06 2.09 29.19
CA ASP A 204 -9.30 1.86 28.45
C ASP A 204 -9.36 0.45 27.87
N GLY A 205 -10.49 0.14 27.22
CA GLY A 205 -10.59 -1.00 26.32
C GLY A 205 -11.18 -2.29 26.88
N ILE A 206 -11.77 -2.26 28.07
CA ILE A 206 -12.44 -3.45 28.64
C ILE A 206 -13.57 -3.99 27.73
N THR A 207 -14.18 -3.11 26.92
CA THR A 207 -15.27 -3.43 26.00
C THR A 207 -14.82 -3.69 24.56
N TRP A 208 -13.51 -3.61 24.25
CA TRP A 208 -13.04 -3.88 22.90
C TRP A 208 -13.16 -5.37 22.59
N SER A 209 -14.06 -5.75 21.68
CA SER A 209 -14.29 -7.14 21.27
C SER A 209 -13.60 -7.44 19.94
N ASP A 210 -14.03 -6.73 18.91
CA ASP A 210 -13.56 -6.85 17.55
C ASP A 210 -12.77 -5.60 17.21
N PHE A 211 -11.46 -5.79 17.07
CA PHE A 211 -10.55 -4.68 16.87
C PHE A 211 -9.33 -5.13 16.09
N THR A 212 -8.71 -4.16 15.43
CA THR A 212 -7.34 -4.31 14.95
C THR A 212 -6.41 -3.67 15.96
N PHE A 213 -5.37 -4.41 16.34
CA PHE A 213 -4.23 -3.92 17.08
C PHE A 213 -3.07 -3.79 16.10
N ASP A 214 -2.52 -2.60 15.93
CA ASP A 214 -1.53 -2.25 14.91
C ASP A 214 -0.35 -1.53 15.55
N MET A 215 0.88 -2.02 15.39
CA MET A 215 2.06 -1.42 16.04
C MET A 215 3.40 -1.83 15.44
N ASP A 216 4.44 -1.08 15.80
CA ASP A 216 5.84 -1.42 15.57
C ASP A 216 6.44 -2.10 16.82
N VAL A 217 7.23 -3.15 16.61
CA VAL A 217 7.86 -3.96 17.66
C VAL A 217 9.33 -4.21 17.33
N ASN A 218 10.20 -4.13 18.33
CA ASN A 218 11.59 -4.57 18.23
C ASN A 218 11.95 -5.45 19.43
N ILE A 219 12.25 -6.72 19.19
CA ILE A 219 12.74 -7.63 20.23
C ILE A 219 14.17 -7.23 20.55
N ILE A 220 14.43 -6.79 21.78
CA ILE A 220 15.78 -6.44 22.24
C ILE A 220 16.50 -7.66 22.80
N THR A 221 15.79 -8.45 23.62
CA THR A 221 16.31 -9.67 24.23
C THR A 221 15.20 -10.71 24.29
N ASN A 222 15.48 -11.91 23.75
CA ASN A 222 14.64 -13.14 23.76
C ASN A 222 13.26 -13.05 23.09
N ALA A 223 12.37 -12.17 23.54
CA ALA A 223 10.96 -12.16 23.17
C ALA A 223 10.32 -10.76 23.22
N ALA A 224 9.14 -10.66 22.59
CA ALA A 224 8.20 -9.55 22.75
C ALA A 224 6.79 -10.12 22.93
N GLY A 225 6.12 -9.77 24.03
CA GLY A 225 4.79 -10.26 24.36
C GLY A 225 3.69 -9.21 24.19
N VAL A 226 2.63 -9.58 23.49
CA VAL A 226 1.46 -8.72 23.22
C VAL A 226 0.21 -9.39 23.78
N THR A 227 -0.46 -8.74 24.72
CA THR A 227 -1.72 -9.22 25.30
C THR A 227 -2.90 -8.46 24.73
N PHE A 228 -3.98 -9.18 24.47
CA PHE A 228 -5.21 -8.64 23.87
C PHE A 228 -6.42 -9.45 24.32
N ARG A 229 -7.61 -8.85 24.20
CA ARG A 229 -8.83 -9.31 24.87
C ARG A 229 -8.55 -9.66 26.34
N LYS A 230 -7.74 -8.79 26.99
CA LYS A 230 -7.30 -8.94 28.37
C LYS A 230 -8.43 -8.50 29.30
N VAL A 231 -9.17 -9.46 29.82
CA VAL A 231 -10.25 -9.24 30.79
C VAL A 231 -9.62 -8.81 32.13
N ASP A 232 -8.57 -9.49 32.54
CA ASP A 232 -7.78 -9.20 33.73
C ASP A 232 -6.36 -9.84 33.62
N ASN A 233 -5.55 -9.76 34.68
CA ASN A 233 -4.17 -10.31 34.68
C ASN A 233 -4.08 -11.85 34.61
N ASN A 234 -5.20 -12.54 34.84
CA ASN A 234 -5.33 -13.99 34.83
C ASN A 234 -6.06 -14.53 33.59
N ASN A 235 -6.71 -13.66 32.82
CA ASN A 235 -7.55 -14.00 31.67
C ASN A 235 -7.23 -13.10 30.46
N CYS A 236 -6.41 -13.59 29.54
CA CYS A 236 -6.02 -12.88 28.32
C CYS A 236 -5.53 -13.83 27.23
N TYR A 237 -5.50 -13.36 25.99
CA TYR A 237 -4.60 -13.94 24.99
C TYR A 237 -3.23 -13.29 25.07
N LEU A 238 -2.21 -14.02 24.63
CA LEU A 238 -0.83 -13.56 24.52
C LEU A 238 -0.22 -14.06 23.23
N TRP A 239 0.19 -13.15 22.36
CA TRP A 239 1.14 -13.43 21.31
C TRP A 239 2.56 -13.21 21.82
N LEU A 240 3.39 -14.24 21.72
CA LEU A 240 4.81 -14.17 22.06
C LEU A 240 5.63 -14.30 20.78
N PHE A 241 6.26 -13.20 20.38
CA PHE A 241 7.24 -13.18 19.30
C PHE A 241 8.60 -13.55 19.86
N THR A 242 9.28 -14.50 19.23
CA THR A 242 10.69 -14.82 19.47
C THR A 242 11.42 -14.88 18.14
N SER A 243 12.75 -14.95 18.15
CA SER A 243 13.51 -15.08 16.90
C SER A 243 12.99 -16.27 16.07
N GLY A 244 12.45 -15.97 14.90
CA GLY A 244 11.89 -16.89 13.92
C GLY A 244 10.47 -17.42 14.20
N ASN A 245 9.89 -17.17 15.37
CA ASN A 245 8.63 -17.82 15.78
C ASN A 245 7.62 -16.87 16.40
N LEU A 246 6.35 -17.19 16.17
CA LEU A 246 5.20 -16.58 16.80
C LEU A 246 4.43 -17.68 17.53
N THR A 247 4.20 -17.50 18.84
CA THR A 247 3.45 -18.46 19.67
C THR A 247 2.23 -17.79 20.28
N MET A 248 1.04 -18.35 20.02
CA MET A 248 -0.20 -17.92 20.66
C MET A 248 -0.41 -18.70 21.95
N TYR A 249 -0.65 -17.97 23.03
CA TYR A 249 -1.09 -18.50 24.30
C TYR A 249 -2.50 -18.00 24.65
N LYS A 250 -3.25 -18.84 25.35
CA LYS A 250 -4.45 -18.47 26.09
C LYS A 250 -4.17 -18.61 27.58
N LYS A 251 -4.35 -17.52 28.33
CA LYS A 251 -4.29 -17.51 29.78
C LYS A 251 -5.71 -17.57 30.33
N LEU A 252 -6.03 -18.59 31.11
CA LEU A 252 -7.30 -18.72 31.82
C LEU A 252 -7.03 -19.02 33.29
N ASN A 253 -7.65 -18.26 34.19
CA ASN A 253 -7.50 -18.41 35.63
C ASN A 253 -6.02 -18.51 36.06
N GLY A 254 -5.14 -17.73 35.42
CA GLY A 254 -3.71 -17.68 35.71
C GLY A 254 -2.85 -18.67 34.91
N THR A 255 -3.45 -19.68 34.27
CA THR A 255 -2.72 -20.75 33.58
C THR A 255 -2.56 -20.45 32.09
N LEU A 256 -1.32 -20.41 31.59
CA LEU A 256 -1.00 -20.23 30.18
C LEU A 256 -0.99 -21.57 29.44
N THR A 257 -1.75 -21.65 28.35
CA THR A 257 -1.79 -22.82 27.45
C THR A 257 -1.44 -22.38 26.04
N ILE A 258 -0.57 -23.11 25.35
CA ILE A 258 -0.24 -22.85 23.95
C ILE A 258 -1.45 -23.26 23.09
N ILE A 259 -1.92 -22.35 22.23
CA ILE A 259 -2.91 -22.68 21.19
C ILE A 259 -2.17 -23.15 19.94
N LYS A 260 -1.19 -22.36 19.47
CA LYS A 260 -0.47 -22.62 18.22
C LYS A 260 0.91 -21.97 18.23
N ARG A 261 1.85 -22.55 17.48
CA ARG A 261 3.16 -21.97 17.18
C ARG A 261 3.39 -22.05 15.67
N VAL A 262 3.82 -20.94 15.08
CA VAL A 262 4.13 -20.81 13.65
C VAL A 262 5.45 -20.05 13.45
N SER A 263 6.06 -20.18 12.27
CA SER A 263 7.21 -19.34 11.91
C SER A 263 6.73 -17.98 11.41
N CYS A 264 7.44 -16.91 11.76
CA CYS A 264 7.08 -15.54 11.40
C CYS A 264 8.25 -14.70 10.85
N GLY A 265 9.46 -15.26 10.76
CA GLY A 265 10.62 -14.60 10.15
C GLY A 265 11.21 -13.41 10.91
N VAL A 266 10.71 -13.06 12.10
CA VAL A 266 11.25 -11.93 12.89
C VAL A 266 12.59 -12.28 13.52
N THR A 267 13.45 -11.28 13.72
CA THR A 267 14.76 -11.42 14.36
C THR A 267 14.96 -10.39 15.45
N VAL A 268 15.81 -10.72 16.44
CA VAL A 268 16.20 -9.80 17.51
C VAL A 268 16.92 -8.59 16.91
N ASN A 269 16.74 -7.42 17.51
CA ASN A 269 17.27 -6.12 17.09
C ASN A 269 16.86 -5.69 15.67
N THR A 270 15.71 -6.17 15.21
CA THR A 270 15.12 -5.78 13.93
C THR A 270 13.70 -5.29 14.18
N LEU A 271 13.41 -4.04 13.79
CA LEU A 271 12.07 -3.50 13.85
C LEU A 271 11.17 -4.26 12.87
N PHE A 272 10.01 -4.71 13.33
CA PHE A 272 8.96 -5.25 12.49
C PHE A 272 7.62 -4.63 12.85
N HIS A 273 6.75 -4.56 11.86
CA HIS A 273 5.38 -4.11 12.03
C HIS A 273 4.48 -5.32 12.24
N THR A 274 3.53 -5.25 13.16
CA THR A 274 2.56 -6.34 13.40
C THR A 274 1.15 -5.81 13.53
N THR A 275 0.22 -6.57 12.95
CA THR A 275 -1.22 -6.29 12.99
C THR A 275 -1.94 -7.53 13.50
N ILE A 276 -2.75 -7.41 14.55
CA ILE A 276 -3.64 -8.45 15.05
C ILE A 276 -5.06 -8.02 14.73
N GLU A 277 -5.81 -8.79 13.95
CA GLU A 277 -7.23 -8.54 13.68
C GLU A 277 -8.06 -9.54 14.47
N THR A 278 -8.93 -9.06 15.37
CA THR A 278 -9.91 -9.89 16.07
C THR A 278 -11.31 -9.62 15.54
N PHE A 279 -12.02 -10.69 15.17
CA PHE A 279 -13.41 -10.61 14.77
C PHE A 279 -14.16 -11.88 15.17
N GLY A 280 -15.06 -11.76 16.16
CA GLY A 280 -15.74 -12.90 16.77
C GLY A 280 -14.72 -13.94 17.25
N PRO A 281 -14.82 -15.22 16.83
CA PRO A 281 -13.81 -16.25 17.13
C PRO A 281 -12.50 -16.09 16.37
N THR A 282 -12.47 -15.34 15.27
CA THR A 282 -11.32 -15.27 14.36
C THR A 282 -10.27 -14.31 14.91
N ILE A 283 -9.03 -14.78 14.97
CA ILE A 283 -7.85 -14.00 15.34
C ILE A 283 -6.82 -14.18 14.23
N LYS A 284 -6.56 -13.12 13.47
CA LYS A 284 -5.50 -13.09 12.44
C LYS A 284 -4.29 -12.33 12.95
N THR A 285 -3.11 -12.73 12.51
CA THR A 285 -1.87 -11.99 12.82
C THR A 285 -1.03 -11.83 11.58
N PHE A 286 -0.64 -10.59 11.32
CA PHE A 286 0.19 -10.18 10.20
C PHE A 286 1.53 -9.67 10.72
N VAL A 287 2.60 -9.97 9.99
CA VAL A 287 3.94 -9.40 10.24
C VAL A 287 4.43 -8.79 8.94
N ASN A 288 4.80 -7.50 9.00
CA ASN A 288 5.20 -6.69 7.83
C ASN A 288 4.17 -6.81 6.68
N GLY A 289 2.88 -6.78 7.03
CA GLY A 289 1.76 -6.89 6.08
C GLY A 289 1.47 -8.31 5.56
N ASN A 290 2.28 -9.32 5.91
CA ASN A 290 2.05 -10.70 5.50
C ASN A 290 1.24 -11.44 6.55
N LEU A 291 0.17 -12.14 6.13
CA LEU A 291 -0.60 -13.00 7.02
C LEU A 291 0.25 -14.18 7.49
N ILE A 292 0.47 -14.27 8.80
CA ILE A 292 1.30 -15.30 9.45
C ILE A 292 0.45 -16.39 10.07
N ASP A 293 -0.66 -16.03 10.71
CA ASP A 293 -1.54 -16.99 11.37
C ASP A 293 -3.01 -16.60 11.36
N ILE A 294 -3.86 -17.62 11.41
CA ILE A 294 -5.30 -17.53 11.67
C ILE A 294 -5.65 -18.58 12.72
N ILE A 295 -6.32 -18.14 13.78
CA ILE A 295 -6.80 -18.97 14.89
C ILE A 295 -8.29 -18.72 15.11
N MET A 296 -9.05 -19.77 15.40
CA MET A 296 -10.44 -19.70 15.81
C MET A 296 -10.53 -20.02 17.31
N ASP A 297 -10.72 -19.00 18.15
CA ASP A 297 -10.94 -19.13 19.58
C ASP A 297 -11.71 -17.91 20.12
N ASN A 298 -12.89 -18.15 20.70
CA ASN A 298 -13.72 -17.08 21.31
C ASN A 298 -13.86 -17.25 22.83
N THR A 299 -12.93 -17.96 23.48
CA THR A 299 -13.00 -18.17 24.94
C THR A 299 -12.95 -16.83 25.69
N LEU A 300 -12.20 -15.86 25.16
CA LEU A 300 -12.20 -14.48 25.60
C LEU A 300 -12.65 -13.63 24.41
N SER A 301 -13.78 -12.94 24.54
CA SER A 301 -14.41 -12.23 23.43
C SER A 301 -14.15 -10.71 23.45
N SER A 302 -13.72 -10.16 24.58
CA SER A 302 -13.38 -8.75 24.71
C SER A 302 -12.34 -8.48 25.81
N GLY A 303 -11.70 -7.31 25.75
CA GLY A 303 -10.84 -6.84 26.83
C GLY A 303 -9.71 -5.95 26.34
N LYS A 304 -8.91 -5.50 27.32
CA LYS A 304 -7.82 -4.54 27.15
C LYS A 304 -6.70 -5.05 26.24
N ALA A 305 -5.84 -4.11 25.88
CA ALA A 305 -4.56 -4.32 25.21
C ALA A 305 -3.41 -4.14 26.21
N GLY A 306 -2.28 -4.80 25.99
CA GLY A 306 -1.10 -4.65 26.84
C GLY A 306 0.13 -5.39 26.35
N PHE A 307 1.21 -5.31 27.12
CA PHE A 307 2.47 -5.99 26.82
C PHE A 307 2.88 -6.91 27.98
N ARG A 308 3.70 -7.90 27.66
CA ARG A 308 4.16 -8.90 28.63
C ARG A 308 5.58 -9.37 28.35
N GLU A 309 6.50 -8.96 29.21
CA GLU A 309 7.88 -9.47 29.24
C GLU A 309 8.15 -10.23 30.54
N LEU A 310 8.82 -11.39 30.46
CA LEU A 310 9.12 -12.24 31.62
C LEU A 310 10.64 -12.40 31.81
N GLY A 311 11.13 -12.21 33.03
CA GLY A 311 12.51 -12.52 33.36
C GLY A 311 13.49 -11.59 32.64
N THR A 312 14.25 -12.12 31.67
CA THR A 312 15.23 -11.35 30.89
C THR A 312 14.69 -10.86 29.54
N ASP A 313 13.43 -11.18 29.21
CA ASP A 313 12.80 -10.72 27.98
C ASP A 313 12.71 -9.19 27.96
N THR A 314 13.00 -8.59 26.81
CA THR A 314 12.98 -7.14 26.63
C THR A 314 12.59 -6.81 25.19
N ALA A 315 11.66 -5.87 25.05
CA ALA A 315 11.19 -5.41 23.75
C ALA A 315 10.83 -3.92 23.79
N ASP A 316 10.96 -3.29 22.63
CA ASP A 316 10.47 -1.93 22.38
C ASP A 316 9.18 -2.00 21.57
N PHE A 317 8.19 -1.19 21.96
CA PHE A 317 6.90 -1.06 21.30
C PHE A 317 6.65 0.40 20.94
N ASP A 318 6.13 0.65 19.74
CA ASP A 318 5.87 2.01 19.27
C ASP A 318 4.69 2.06 18.29
N LYS A 319 4.14 3.25 18.06
CA LYS A 319 3.05 3.54 17.11
C LYS A 319 1.83 2.63 17.26
N LEU A 320 1.46 2.32 18.50
CA LEU A 320 0.28 1.52 18.78
C LEU A 320 -0.99 2.27 18.34
N ARG A 321 -1.78 1.61 17.49
CA ARG A 321 -3.10 2.04 17.08
C ARG A 321 -4.07 0.87 17.26
N ILE A 322 -5.23 1.15 17.84
CA ILE A 322 -6.31 0.16 17.97
C ILE A 322 -7.52 0.71 17.25
N PHE A 323 -8.10 -0.05 16.33
CA PHE A 323 -9.27 0.33 15.55
C PHE A 323 -10.43 -0.60 15.87
N ALA A 324 -11.65 -0.07 15.99
CA ALA A 324 -12.84 -0.91 16.03
C ALA A 324 -12.98 -1.64 14.70
N ARG A 325 -13.28 -2.94 14.73
CA ARG A 325 -13.66 -3.68 13.53
C ARG A 325 -15.15 -3.91 13.53
N ASN A 326 -15.81 -3.26 12.58
CA ASN A 326 -17.19 -3.54 12.23
C ASN A 326 -17.17 -4.25 10.87
N PRO A 327 -17.58 -5.52 10.80
CA PRO A 327 -17.62 -6.25 9.55
C PRO A 327 -18.68 -5.59 8.65
N LEU A 328 -18.47 -5.66 7.35
CA LEU A 328 -19.52 -5.36 6.39
C LEU A 328 -20.68 -6.35 6.52
N PHE A 329 -20.36 -7.60 6.85
CA PHE A 329 -21.32 -8.67 7.06
C PHE A 329 -20.70 -9.80 7.88
N SER A 330 -21.50 -10.46 8.71
CA SER A 330 -21.10 -11.68 9.40
C SER A 330 -22.28 -12.62 9.54
N GLU A 331 -22.03 -13.91 9.34
CA GLU A 331 -23.01 -14.98 9.48
C GLU A 331 -22.32 -16.21 10.07
N TYR A 332 -22.83 -16.65 11.22
CA TYR A 332 -22.36 -17.85 11.93
C TYR A 332 -23.34 -19.01 11.79
N PHE A 333 -24.45 -18.82 11.08
CA PHE A 333 -25.49 -19.82 10.85
C PHE A 333 -26.08 -20.45 12.12
N ASP A 334 -26.09 -19.69 13.22
CA ASP A 334 -26.69 -20.09 14.49
C ASP A 334 -28.22 -19.83 14.54
N ASP A 335 -28.72 -19.00 13.62
CA ASP A 335 -30.13 -18.58 13.57
C ASP A 335 -30.83 -19.04 12.28
N ASN A 336 -31.43 -18.12 11.52
CA ASN A 336 -32.23 -18.38 10.33
C ASN A 336 -31.61 -17.74 9.07
N LEU A 337 -32.20 -17.98 7.90
CA LEU A 337 -31.64 -17.52 6.62
C LEU A 337 -32.22 -16.19 6.12
N VAL A 338 -32.71 -15.30 7.00
CA VAL A 338 -33.33 -14.02 6.58
C VAL A 338 -32.37 -13.08 5.85
N LEU A 339 -31.07 -13.23 6.08
CA LEU A 339 -30.03 -12.43 5.43
C LEU A 339 -29.70 -12.92 4.01
N TRP A 340 -30.36 -13.97 3.52
CA TRP A 340 -29.99 -14.68 2.30
C TRP A 340 -31.12 -14.73 1.27
N ASN A 341 -30.74 -14.53 0.01
CA ASN A 341 -31.60 -14.75 -1.16
C ASN A 341 -31.47 -16.21 -1.66
N ASN A 342 -32.55 -16.73 -2.24
CA ASN A 342 -32.63 -18.08 -2.79
C ASN A 342 -32.27 -19.19 -1.78
N THR A 343 -33.02 -19.30 -0.69
CA THR A 343 -32.78 -20.28 0.39
C THR A 343 -33.24 -21.71 0.07
N ALA A 344 -33.64 -21.98 -1.18
CA ALA A 344 -33.98 -23.33 -1.62
C ALA A 344 -32.77 -24.27 -1.46
N ASN A 345 -32.99 -25.49 -0.97
CA ASN A 345 -31.94 -26.49 -0.74
C ASN A 345 -30.80 -26.04 0.20
N ALA A 346 -31.05 -25.03 1.03
CA ALA A 346 -30.19 -24.64 2.14
C ALA A 346 -30.76 -25.21 3.46
N THR A 347 -29.90 -25.74 4.32
CA THR A 347 -30.31 -26.24 5.64
C THR A 347 -29.31 -25.83 6.70
N ILE A 348 -29.79 -25.28 7.82
CA ILE A 348 -28.95 -25.03 9.00
C ILE A 348 -29.08 -26.22 9.95
N SER A 349 -27.95 -26.80 10.35
CA SER A 349 -27.90 -27.86 11.37
C SER A 349 -26.63 -27.75 12.20
N GLY A 350 -26.80 -27.58 13.52
CA GLY A 350 -25.69 -27.49 14.46
C GLY A 350 -24.81 -26.25 14.25
N GLY A 351 -25.43 -25.11 13.93
CA GLY A 351 -24.71 -23.85 13.66
C GLY A 351 -24.02 -23.80 12.30
N ARG A 352 -24.45 -24.62 11.33
CA ARG A 352 -23.76 -24.73 10.03
C ARG A 352 -24.71 -24.79 8.86
N LEU A 353 -24.38 -24.09 7.79
CA LEU A 353 -25.10 -24.13 6.53
C LEU A 353 -24.65 -25.33 5.71
N SER A 354 -25.59 -26.19 5.32
CA SER A 354 -25.41 -27.15 4.24
C SER A 354 -26.15 -26.67 2.99
N LEU A 355 -25.47 -26.71 1.85
CA LEU A 355 -26.03 -26.31 0.56
C LEU A 355 -25.88 -27.44 -0.46
N ILE A 356 -26.94 -27.70 -1.24
CA ILE A 356 -26.96 -28.70 -2.30
C ILE A 356 -27.72 -28.14 -3.50
N ASN A 357 -27.13 -28.23 -4.71
CA ASN A 357 -27.79 -27.83 -5.97
C ASN A 357 -28.49 -26.47 -5.90
N ASN A 358 -27.73 -25.44 -5.53
CA ASN A 358 -28.16 -24.05 -5.48
C ASN A 358 -27.08 -23.15 -6.09
N GLU A 359 -27.42 -22.49 -7.19
CA GLU A 359 -26.44 -21.73 -7.97
C GLU A 359 -26.32 -20.25 -7.61
N THR A 360 -27.22 -19.72 -6.77
CA THR A 360 -27.38 -18.28 -6.55
C THR A 360 -27.70 -17.93 -5.10
N PHE A 361 -27.15 -18.67 -4.14
CA PHE A 361 -27.32 -18.39 -2.71
C PHE A 361 -26.44 -17.21 -2.30
N ARG A 362 -27.02 -16.02 -2.10
CA ARG A 362 -26.27 -14.76 -1.89
C ARG A 362 -26.86 -13.94 -0.77
N THR A 363 -26.04 -13.09 -0.16
CA THR A 363 -26.54 -12.19 0.88
C THR A 363 -27.52 -11.16 0.30
N THR A 364 -28.40 -10.64 1.15
CA THR A 364 -29.34 -9.54 0.85
C THR A 364 -28.69 -8.16 0.90
N LEU A 365 -27.42 -8.09 1.33
CA LEU A 365 -26.66 -6.87 1.55
C LEU A 365 -25.47 -6.78 0.58
N GLY A 366 -24.75 -5.65 0.62
CA GLY A 366 -23.42 -5.57 0.03
C GLY A 366 -23.33 -5.51 -1.48
N THR A 367 -24.36 -4.98 -2.14
CA THR A 367 -24.34 -4.77 -3.61
C THR A 367 -23.26 -3.77 -4.07
N ASP A 368 -22.65 -3.03 -3.14
CA ASP A 368 -21.65 -1.99 -3.37
C ASP A 368 -20.28 -2.30 -2.74
N TRP A 369 -20.07 -3.48 -2.15
CA TRP A 369 -18.78 -3.82 -1.54
C TRP A 369 -17.71 -4.01 -2.60
N THR A 370 -16.61 -3.26 -2.49
CA THR A 370 -15.51 -3.28 -3.46
C THR A 370 -14.28 -3.99 -2.91
N ASN A 371 -13.72 -3.46 -1.83
CA ASN A 371 -12.52 -3.97 -1.19
C ASN A 371 -12.86 -4.60 0.16
N PHE A 372 -12.65 -5.89 0.26
CA PHE A 372 -12.96 -6.64 1.46
C PHE A 372 -12.14 -7.93 1.55
N SER A 373 -11.93 -8.38 2.78
CA SER A 373 -11.61 -9.77 3.08
C SER A 373 -12.91 -10.52 3.29
N LEU A 374 -13.08 -11.65 2.60
CA LEU A 374 -14.07 -12.66 2.92
C LEU A 374 -13.36 -13.82 3.60
N ASP A 375 -13.86 -14.21 4.77
CA ASP A 375 -13.35 -15.31 5.58
C ASP A 375 -14.48 -16.29 5.83
N VAL A 376 -14.23 -17.58 5.62
CA VAL A 376 -15.26 -18.62 5.79
C VAL A 376 -14.63 -19.98 6.07
N ASP A 377 -15.25 -20.75 6.95
CA ASP A 377 -14.92 -22.16 7.16
C ASP A 377 -15.73 -23.03 6.20
N ILE A 378 -15.05 -23.97 5.54
CA ILE A 378 -15.63 -24.81 4.50
C ILE A 378 -15.28 -26.27 4.77
N ILE A 379 -16.28 -27.15 4.64
CA ILE A 379 -16.08 -28.60 4.54
C ILE A 379 -16.71 -29.06 3.23
N ILE A 380 -15.90 -29.51 2.28
CA ILE A 380 -16.39 -30.13 1.05
C ILE A 380 -16.92 -31.52 1.42
N THR A 381 -18.22 -31.75 1.27
CA THR A 381 -18.83 -33.06 1.57
C THR A 381 -18.94 -33.93 0.33
N ASN A 382 -19.05 -33.32 -0.86
CA ASN A 382 -18.98 -34.05 -2.13
C ASN A 382 -18.48 -33.17 -3.28
N THR A 383 -17.63 -33.72 -4.14
CA THR A 383 -17.08 -33.09 -5.36
C THR A 383 -16.31 -31.77 -5.17
N ALA A 384 -16.98 -30.68 -4.80
CA ALA A 384 -16.42 -29.33 -4.70
C ALA A 384 -17.24 -28.44 -3.75
N ALA A 385 -16.73 -27.25 -3.45
CA ALA A 385 -17.46 -26.14 -2.83
C ALA A 385 -17.27 -24.86 -3.66
N GLY A 386 -18.32 -24.07 -3.85
CA GLY A 386 -18.26 -22.81 -4.60
C GLY A 386 -18.49 -21.58 -3.72
N ILE A 387 -17.57 -20.62 -3.78
CA ILE A 387 -17.65 -19.34 -3.06
C ILE A 387 -17.74 -18.24 -4.09
N THR A 388 -18.78 -17.42 -4.01
CA THR A 388 -19.05 -16.33 -4.94
C THR A 388 -18.82 -14.98 -4.26
N PHE A 389 -18.25 -14.03 -5.00
CA PHE A 389 -17.95 -12.70 -4.48
C PHE A 389 -17.93 -11.67 -5.62
N ARG A 390 -18.06 -10.39 -5.25
CA ARG A 390 -18.32 -9.28 -6.19
C ARG A 390 -19.48 -9.59 -7.12
N CYS A 391 -20.57 -10.07 -6.53
CA CYS A 391 -21.76 -10.47 -7.27
C CYS A 391 -22.63 -9.25 -7.54
N LEU A 392 -22.74 -8.88 -8.82
CA LEU A 392 -23.65 -7.82 -9.27
C LEU A 392 -25.07 -8.37 -9.41
N ASP A 393 -25.19 -9.58 -9.94
CA ASP A 393 -26.45 -10.29 -10.13
C ASP A 393 -26.23 -11.81 -10.25
N ASN A 394 -27.25 -12.55 -10.71
CA ASN A 394 -27.19 -14.01 -10.86
C ASN A 394 -26.33 -14.52 -12.03
N HIS A 395 -25.78 -13.63 -12.85
CA HIS A 395 -25.06 -13.91 -14.08
C HIS A 395 -23.72 -13.16 -14.20
N ASN A 396 -23.41 -12.26 -13.26
CA ASN A 396 -22.22 -11.39 -13.25
C ASN A 396 -21.50 -11.42 -11.89
N TYR A 397 -20.51 -12.32 -11.75
CA TYR A 397 -19.76 -12.51 -10.50
C TYR A 397 -18.49 -13.36 -10.67
N TYR A 398 -17.59 -13.30 -9.68
CA TYR A 398 -16.50 -14.28 -9.52
C TYR A 398 -16.95 -15.47 -8.69
N MET A 399 -16.43 -16.67 -8.99
CA MET A 399 -16.67 -17.89 -8.22
C MET A 399 -15.39 -18.71 -8.07
N TRP A 400 -14.93 -18.89 -6.84
CA TRP A 400 -13.78 -19.71 -6.53
C TRP A 400 -14.28 -21.10 -6.14
N GLN A 401 -13.94 -22.09 -6.97
CA GLN A 401 -14.31 -23.48 -6.75
C GLN A 401 -13.15 -24.21 -6.05
N LEU A 402 -13.41 -24.73 -4.86
CA LEU A 402 -12.50 -25.62 -4.16
C LEU A 402 -12.88 -27.05 -4.53
N VAL A 403 -11.99 -27.76 -5.22
CA VAL A 403 -12.19 -29.15 -5.65
C VAL A 403 -11.00 -29.98 -5.17
N SER A 404 -11.16 -31.28 -5.03
CA SER A 404 -10.06 -32.14 -4.56
C SER A 404 -8.79 -31.92 -5.39
N GLY A 405 -7.70 -31.55 -4.70
CA GLY A 405 -6.37 -31.29 -5.25
C GLY A 405 -6.14 -29.91 -5.87
N LYS A 406 -7.14 -29.02 -5.97
CA LYS A 406 -6.94 -27.70 -6.60
C LYS A 406 -8.01 -26.65 -6.28
N LEU A 407 -7.60 -25.40 -6.40
CA LEU A 407 -8.46 -24.22 -6.50
C LEU A 407 -8.68 -23.88 -7.98
N ARG A 408 -9.93 -23.57 -8.35
CA ARG A 408 -10.30 -23.09 -9.68
C ARG A 408 -10.99 -21.74 -9.59
N PRO A 409 -10.29 -20.64 -9.86
CA PRO A 409 -10.90 -19.33 -10.06
C PRO A 409 -11.74 -19.26 -11.34
N HIS A 410 -13.00 -18.86 -11.23
CA HIS A 410 -13.91 -18.63 -12.36
C HIS A 410 -14.45 -17.20 -12.38
N LYS A 411 -14.87 -16.76 -13.57
CA LYS A 411 -15.81 -15.65 -13.73
C LYS A 411 -17.02 -16.06 -14.55
N ASN A 412 -18.17 -15.51 -14.20
CA ASN A 412 -19.41 -15.61 -14.95
C ASN A 412 -19.76 -14.21 -15.46
N VAL A 413 -19.79 -14.01 -16.78
CA VAL A 413 -20.15 -12.74 -17.42
C VAL A 413 -21.37 -12.97 -18.29
N ASN A 414 -22.50 -12.36 -17.94
CA ASN A 414 -23.79 -12.55 -18.62
C ASN A 414 -24.18 -14.02 -18.81
N GLY A 415 -23.88 -14.88 -17.82
CA GLY A 415 -24.19 -16.30 -17.86
C GLY A 415 -23.12 -17.17 -18.55
N VAL A 416 -22.06 -16.56 -19.10
CA VAL A 416 -20.96 -17.27 -19.74
C VAL A 416 -19.82 -17.49 -18.74
N TRP A 417 -19.53 -18.77 -18.49
CA TRP A 417 -18.49 -19.20 -17.57
C TRP A 417 -17.11 -19.25 -18.23
N THR A 418 -16.12 -18.67 -17.56
CA THR A 418 -14.71 -18.75 -17.93
C THR A 418 -13.88 -19.22 -16.73
N VAL A 419 -13.07 -20.26 -16.91
CA VAL A 419 -12.01 -20.62 -15.95
C VAL A 419 -10.88 -19.62 -16.14
N ILE A 420 -10.54 -18.87 -15.10
CA ILE A 420 -9.42 -17.91 -15.15
C ILE A 420 -8.09 -18.69 -15.11
N LYS A 421 -7.98 -19.66 -14.20
CA LYS A 421 -6.84 -20.59 -14.07
C LYS A 421 -7.15 -21.76 -13.16
N GLU A 422 -6.21 -22.70 -13.03
CA GLU A 422 -6.22 -23.75 -12.01
C GLU A 422 -4.95 -23.65 -11.16
N VAL A 423 -5.07 -23.84 -9.85
CA VAL A 423 -3.97 -23.77 -8.89
C VAL A 423 -3.95 -25.04 -8.06
N ASN A 424 -2.86 -25.79 -8.12
CA ASN A 424 -2.70 -27.01 -7.32
C ASN A 424 -2.57 -26.65 -5.84
N CYS A 425 -3.40 -27.24 -4.99
CA CYS A 425 -3.34 -27.05 -3.55
C CYS A 425 -3.97 -28.26 -2.83
N PRO A 426 -3.54 -28.58 -1.58
CA PRO A 426 -3.89 -29.83 -0.91
C PRO A 426 -5.31 -29.81 -0.32
N ILE A 427 -6.31 -29.70 -1.19
CA ILE A 427 -7.74 -29.71 -0.84
C ILE A 427 -8.26 -31.15 -0.88
N ASN A 428 -8.92 -31.58 0.19
CA ASN A 428 -9.52 -32.90 0.34
C ASN A 428 -10.97 -32.78 0.80
N VAL A 429 -11.80 -33.74 0.39
CA VAL A 429 -13.17 -33.87 0.94
C VAL A 429 -13.12 -34.23 2.42
N ASN A 430 -14.17 -33.88 3.16
CA ASN A 430 -14.32 -34.12 4.61
C ASN A 430 -13.20 -33.54 5.47
N THR A 431 -12.53 -32.48 4.98
CA THR A 431 -11.54 -31.71 5.72
C THR A 431 -12.07 -30.30 5.88
N THR A 432 -11.96 -29.74 7.09
CA THR A 432 -12.27 -28.33 7.34
C THR A 432 -11.13 -27.45 6.85
N TYR A 433 -11.46 -26.42 6.08
CA TYR A 433 -10.53 -25.39 5.64
C TYR A 433 -11.06 -24.02 6.05
N HIS A 434 -10.17 -23.15 6.50
CA HIS A 434 -10.44 -21.72 6.57
C HIS A 434 -9.97 -21.07 5.27
N LEU A 435 -10.90 -20.50 4.51
CA LEU A 435 -10.64 -19.80 3.26
C LEU A 435 -10.71 -18.29 3.51
N THR A 436 -9.66 -17.58 3.12
CA THR A 436 -9.66 -16.12 3.04
C THR A 436 -9.53 -15.69 1.58
N ILE A 437 -10.44 -14.83 1.11
CA ILE A 437 -10.35 -14.14 -0.17
C ILE A 437 -10.24 -12.64 0.11
N GLU A 438 -9.05 -12.08 -0.09
CA GLU A 438 -8.83 -10.63 0.02
C GLU A 438 -8.96 -9.98 -1.35
N THR A 439 -9.94 -9.09 -1.49
CA THR A 439 -10.15 -8.29 -2.69
C THR A 439 -9.75 -6.84 -2.41
N VAL A 440 -8.75 -6.36 -3.13
CA VAL A 440 -8.21 -5.01 -2.99
C VAL A 440 -7.91 -4.47 -4.38
N GLY A 441 -8.65 -3.44 -4.79
CA GLY A 441 -8.64 -2.96 -6.17
C GLY A 441 -9.07 -4.10 -7.11
N TYR A 442 -8.17 -4.54 -7.97
CA TYR A 442 -8.41 -5.69 -8.88
C TYR A 442 -7.56 -6.92 -8.52
N THR A 443 -6.79 -6.82 -7.44
CA THR A 443 -5.99 -7.92 -6.91
C THR A 443 -6.83 -8.73 -5.93
N ILE A 444 -6.86 -10.04 -6.15
CA ILE A 444 -7.58 -11.02 -5.37
C ILE A 444 -6.55 -12.02 -4.84
N LYS A 445 -6.25 -11.95 -3.54
CA LYS A 445 -5.38 -12.92 -2.86
C LYS A 445 -6.23 -13.99 -2.20
N THR A 446 -5.87 -15.25 -2.40
CA THR A 446 -6.58 -16.39 -1.81
C THR A 446 -5.66 -17.13 -0.87
N TYR A 447 -6.10 -17.29 0.38
CA TYR A 447 -5.38 -18.01 1.41
C TYR A 447 -6.18 -19.23 1.85
N LEU A 448 -5.48 -20.33 2.10
CA LEU A 448 -6.05 -21.54 2.69
C LEU A 448 -5.29 -21.88 3.96
N ASN A 449 -5.99 -21.86 5.10
CA ASN A 449 -5.40 -22.02 6.43
C ASN A 449 -4.19 -21.07 6.65
N ALA A 450 -4.38 -19.78 6.35
CA ALA A 450 -3.35 -18.72 6.37
C ALA A 450 -2.26 -18.78 5.29
N ASN A 451 -2.15 -19.87 4.52
CA ASN A 451 -1.15 -19.96 3.45
C ASN A 451 -1.67 -19.27 2.18
N LEU A 452 -0.94 -18.29 1.65
CA LEU A 452 -1.24 -17.70 0.35
C LEU A 452 -1.08 -18.78 -0.72
N ILE A 453 -2.19 -19.21 -1.32
CA ILE A 453 -2.19 -20.22 -2.38
C ILE A 453 -2.36 -19.61 -3.77
N ASP A 454 -2.95 -18.42 -3.88
CA ASP A 454 -3.18 -17.77 -5.16
C ASP A 454 -3.18 -16.24 -5.07
N THR A 455 -2.68 -15.58 -6.12
CA THR A 455 -2.94 -14.17 -6.41
C THR A 455 -3.48 -14.04 -7.83
N THR A 456 -4.68 -13.51 -7.97
CA THR A 456 -5.36 -13.27 -9.25
C THR A 456 -5.55 -11.78 -9.45
N ILE A 457 -5.29 -11.29 -10.66
CA ILE A 457 -5.62 -9.91 -11.05
C ILE A 457 -6.66 -10.00 -12.16
N ASP A 458 -7.88 -9.54 -11.90
CA ASP A 458 -8.96 -9.50 -12.90
C ASP A 458 -9.85 -8.27 -12.68
N ARG A 459 -10.05 -7.49 -13.75
CA ARG A 459 -10.77 -6.19 -13.74
C ARG A 459 -12.26 -6.31 -14.09
N THR A 460 -12.79 -7.52 -14.26
CA THR A 460 -14.17 -7.73 -14.74
C THR A 460 -15.21 -7.18 -13.77
N PHE A 461 -15.04 -7.44 -12.47
CA PHE A 461 -15.96 -6.97 -11.43
C PHE A 461 -15.22 -6.16 -10.35
N ALA A 462 -15.64 -4.91 -10.16
CA ALA A 462 -15.06 -3.97 -9.19
C ALA A 462 -15.68 -4.10 -7.78
N GLY A 463 -16.90 -4.65 -7.68
CA GLY A 463 -17.61 -4.82 -6.43
C GLY A 463 -18.88 -5.64 -6.58
N GLY A 464 -19.57 -5.87 -5.45
CA GLY A 464 -20.80 -6.63 -5.36
C GLY A 464 -20.82 -7.55 -4.14
N THR A 465 -21.93 -8.25 -3.96
CA THR A 465 -22.18 -9.06 -2.76
C THR A 465 -21.38 -10.38 -2.76
N VAL A 466 -21.55 -11.17 -1.70
CA VAL A 466 -20.93 -12.49 -1.53
C VAL A 466 -21.98 -13.59 -1.42
N GLY A 467 -21.56 -14.84 -1.57
CA GLY A 467 -22.43 -15.99 -1.36
C GLY A 467 -21.78 -17.32 -1.72
N PHE A 468 -22.60 -18.34 -1.93
CA PHE A 468 -22.18 -19.71 -2.20
C PHE A 468 -22.85 -20.28 -3.45
N ARG A 469 -22.22 -21.27 -4.05
CA ARG A 469 -22.69 -21.95 -5.25
C ARG A 469 -22.38 -23.43 -5.19
N GLU A 470 -23.40 -24.26 -5.29
CA GLU A 470 -23.28 -25.72 -5.43
C GLU A 470 -24.10 -26.18 -6.64
N TYR A 471 -23.53 -26.99 -7.54
CA TYR A 471 -24.21 -27.48 -8.73
C TYR A 471 -24.13 -29.00 -8.86
N SER A 472 -25.25 -29.63 -9.25
CA SER A 472 -25.30 -31.06 -9.57
C SER A 472 -24.85 -31.95 -8.38
N THR A 473 -23.65 -32.54 -8.44
CA THR A 473 -23.11 -33.44 -7.41
C THR A 473 -22.23 -32.71 -6.38
N GLU A 474 -22.09 -31.40 -6.49
CA GLU A 474 -21.32 -30.59 -5.53
C GLU A 474 -22.14 -30.37 -4.25
N SER A 475 -21.48 -30.53 -3.10
CA SER A 475 -22.07 -30.19 -1.82
C SER A 475 -20.99 -29.84 -0.81
N ALA A 476 -21.31 -28.86 0.04
CA ALA A 476 -20.42 -28.38 1.08
C ALA A 476 -21.19 -27.91 2.32
N ILE A 477 -20.44 -27.77 3.41
CA ILE A 477 -20.88 -27.15 4.65
C ILE A 477 -20.07 -25.87 4.85
N PHE A 478 -20.75 -24.79 5.20
CA PHE A 478 -20.18 -23.46 5.43
C PHE A 478 -20.48 -22.98 6.85
N ASP A 479 -19.52 -22.29 7.44
CA ASP A 479 -19.60 -21.73 8.79
C ASP A 479 -18.71 -20.49 8.91
N ASN A 480 -18.93 -19.66 9.94
CA ASN A 480 -18.08 -18.51 10.29
C ASN A 480 -17.79 -17.56 9.11
N LEU A 481 -18.81 -17.20 8.32
CA LEU A 481 -18.65 -16.24 7.23
C LEU A 481 -18.51 -14.83 7.78
N VAL A 482 -17.42 -14.16 7.41
CA VAL A 482 -17.13 -12.78 7.79
C VAL A 482 -16.66 -12.03 6.57
N VAL A 483 -17.26 -10.86 6.33
CA VAL A 483 -16.82 -9.91 5.31
C VAL A 483 -16.37 -8.65 6.01
N THR A 484 -15.09 -8.33 5.91
CA THR A 484 -14.50 -7.14 6.53
C THR A 484 -14.03 -6.19 5.44
N SER A 485 -14.44 -4.92 5.52
CA SER A 485 -13.92 -3.91 4.60
C SER A 485 -12.40 -3.86 4.72
N LYS A 486 -11.71 -3.94 3.59
CA LYS A 486 -10.29 -3.61 3.54
C LYS A 486 -10.20 -2.19 3.01
N PRO A 487 -9.49 -1.27 3.68
CA PRO A 487 -9.14 -0.02 3.02
C PRO A 487 -8.41 -0.41 1.72
N LEU A 488 -8.49 0.44 0.68
CA LEU A 488 -7.44 0.29 -0.32
C LEU A 488 -6.15 0.50 0.50
N PRO A 489 -5.06 -0.24 0.24
CA PRO A 489 -3.78 0.24 0.70
C PRO A 489 -3.79 1.71 0.29
N TYR A 490 -3.68 2.63 1.28
CA TYR A 490 -3.29 4.02 0.99
C TYR A 490 -2.31 3.88 -0.12
N ASN A 491 -2.59 4.40 -1.32
CA ASN A 491 -1.83 4.08 -2.51
C ASN A 491 -0.35 4.07 -2.11
N THR A 492 0.22 2.91 -1.78
CA THR A 492 1.60 2.85 -1.28
C THR A 492 2.37 2.67 -2.56
N TRP A 493 2.18 3.66 -3.43
CA TRP A 493 2.93 3.84 -4.64
C TRP A 493 4.36 3.71 -4.19
N LYS A 494 5.03 2.66 -4.67
CA LYS A 494 6.39 2.43 -4.23
C LYS A 494 7.18 3.66 -4.62
N LYS A 495 7.78 4.31 -3.63
CA LYS A 495 8.58 5.51 -3.84
C LYS A 495 9.90 5.08 -4.42
N VAL A 496 10.11 5.41 -5.68
CA VAL A 496 11.33 5.10 -6.40
C VAL A 496 12.12 6.37 -6.57
N MET A 497 13.37 6.39 -6.17
CA MET A 497 14.28 7.50 -6.44
C MET A 497 15.23 7.11 -7.58
N PRO A 498 14.98 7.58 -8.82
CA PRO A 498 15.98 7.53 -9.87
C PRO A 498 17.12 8.49 -9.51
N LEU A 499 18.29 7.97 -9.20
CA LEU A 499 19.45 8.72 -8.72
C LEU A 499 20.62 8.54 -9.69
N GLY A 500 21.14 9.64 -10.22
CA GLY A 500 22.29 9.56 -11.11
C GLY A 500 22.60 10.86 -11.80
N ASP A 501 23.42 10.78 -12.84
CA ASP A 501 23.86 11.96 -13.58
C ASP A 501 22.89 12.36 -14.72
N SER A 502 23.42 13.05 -15.74
CA SER A 502 22.69 13.46 -16.94
C SER A 502 22.00 12.31 -17.66
N ILE A 503 22.50 11.07 -17.53
CA ILE A 503 21.85 9.89 -18.12
C ILE A 503 20.53 9.60 -17.41
N THR A 504 20.47 9.73 -16.08
CA THR A 504 19.21 9.57 -15.32
C THR A 504 18.23 10.71 -15.59
N TYR A 505 18.74 11.94 -15.74
CA TYR A 505 17.92 13.08 -16.14
C TYR A 505 17.30 12.90 -17.55
N GLY A 506 18.07 12.31 -18.48
CA GLY A 506 17.63 12.07 -19.86
C GLY A 506 18.15 13.09 -20.87
N GLU A 507 19.36 13.62 -20.66
CA GLU A 507 19.98 14.50 -21.66
C GLU A 507 20.36 13.70 -22.93
N SER A 508 20.16 14.28 -24.12
CA SER A 508 20.61 13.70 -25.39
C SER A 508 20.94 14.84 -26.36
N TYR A 509 22.22 15.15 -26.51
CA TYR A 509 22.70 16.21 -27.39
C TYR A 509 22.83 15.70 -28.83
N GLY A 510 22.54 16.57 -29.81
CA GLY A 510 22.70 16.25 -31.24
C GLY A 510 21.59 15.40 -31.88
N SER A 511 20.61 14.92 -31.11
CA SER A 511 19.39 14.30 -31.64
C SER A 511 18.42 15.37 -32.17
N SER A 512 17.83 15.15 -33.36
CA SER A 512 16.76 16.00 -33.90
C SER A 512 15.50 16.03 -33.01
N ASN A 513 15.43 15.14 -32.00
CA ASN A 513 14.35 15.02 -31.04
C ASN A 513 14.83 15.21 -29.59
N ASN A 514 15.63 16.24 -29.31
CA ASN A 514 16.15 16.56 -27.97
C ASN A 514 15.04 16.72 -26.88
N GLY A 515 13.78 16.97 -27.29
CA GLY A 515 12.62 16.94 -26.39
C GLY A 515 12.06 15.55 -26.06
N ALA A 516 12.33 14.53 -26.90
CA ALA A 516 11.75 13.18 -26.78
C ALA A 516 12.51 12.25 -25.84
N THR A 517 13.77 12.56 -25.51
CA THR A 517 14.58 11.79 -24.55
C THR A 517 14.57 12.39 -23.15
N LYS A 518 14.07 13.63 -22.96
CA LYS A 518 13.85 14.20 -21.63
C LYS A 518 13.03 13.20 -20.83
N GLY A 519 13.49 12.81 -19.63
CA GLY A 519 12.91 11.70 -18.86
C GLY A 519 13.76 10.43 -18.87
N GLY A 520 14.70 10.29 -19.81
CA GLY A 520 15.63 9.18 -19.90
C GLY A 520 14.93 7.83 -19.91
N TYR A 521 15.51 6.86 -19.20
CA TYR A 521 14.93 5.52 -19.06
C TYR A 521 13.61 5.50 -18.26
N ARG A 522 13.32 6.56 -17.48
CA ARG A 522 12.17 6.61 -16.56
C ARG A 522 10.85 6.56 -17.30
N HIS A 523 10.80 7.10 -18.53
CA HIS A 523 9.59 7.05 -19.35
C HIS A 523 9.21 5.61 -19.73
N LYS A 524 10.17 4.84 -20.26
CA LYS A 524 9.94 3.45 -20.64
C LYS A 524 9.73 2.56 -19.41
N LEU A 525 10.51 2.76 -18.35
CA LEU A 525 10.30 2.05 -17.08
C LEU A 525 8.87 2.26 -16.55
N TRP A 526 8.36 3.50 -16.57
CA TRP A 526 6.98 3.78 -16.18
C TRP A 526 5.96 3.07 -17.07
N GLN A 527 6.17 3.01 -18.39
CA GLN A 527 5.29 2.27 -19.30
C GLN A 527 5.20 0.79 -18.91
N ASP A 528 6.33 0.16 -18.57
CA ASP A 528 6.37 -1.25 -18.18
C ASP A 528 5.73 -1.48 -16.81
N LEU A 529 5.99 -0.61 -15.84
CA LEU A 529 5.34 -0.62 -14.53
C LEU A 529 3.81 -0.51 -14.67
N ASN A 530 3.35 0.48 -15.43
CA ASN A 530 1.93 0.73 -15.68
C ASN A 530 1.27 -0.45 -16.43
N ALA A 531 1.94 -1.00 -17.46
CA ALA A 531 1.44 -2.17 -18.18
C ALA A 531 1.31 -3.42 -17.30
N ASN A 532 2.11 -3.50 -16.22
CA ASN A 532 2.08 -4.59 -15.25
C ASN A 532 1.29 -4.27 -13.98
N ASN A 533 0.54 -3.16 -13.96
CA ASN A 533 -0.28 -2.72 -12.82
C ASN A 533 0.54 -2.53 -11.53
N LEU A 534 1.76 -2.03 -11.66
CA LEU A 534 2.63 -1.69 -10.54
C LEU A 534 2.52 -0.20 -10.28
N ASP A 535 1.88 0.14 -9.16
CA ASP A 535 1.71 1.52 -8.74
C ASP A 535 3.03 2.05 -8.12
N VAL A 536 3.68 2.96 -8.85
CA VAL A 536 5.00 3.52 -8.52
C VAL A 536 4.96 5.02 -8.72
N ILE A 537 5.61 5.75 -7.81
CA ILE A 537 6.00 7.14 -8.05
C ILE A 537 7.49 7.31 -8.10
N PHE A 538 7.94 8.15 -9.02
CA PHE A 538 9.28 8.67 -8.97
C PHE A 538 9.33 9.88 -8.04
N VAL A 539 10.28 9.86 -7.10
CA VAL A 539 10.51 10.91 -6.11
C VAL A 539 11.92 11.50 -6.28
N GLY A 540 12.08 12.76 -5.90
CA GLY A 540 13.35 13.50 -5.99
C GLY A 540 13.12 14.99 -6.24
N SER A 541 14.19 15.77 -6.09
CA SER A 541 14.17 17.23 -6.17
C SER A 541 14.19 17.80 -7.59
N VAL A 542 14.58 16.98 -8.58
CA VAL A 542 14.78 17.42 -9.97
C VAL A 542 13.59 16.99 -10.83
N PRO A 543 12.76 17.94 -11.33
CA PRO A 543 11.71 17.61 -12.28
C PRO A 543 12.27 17.47 -13.71
N GLY A 544 11.75 16.54 -14.50
CA GLY A 544 12.03 16.47 -15.94
C GLY A 544 11.50 15.22 -16.64
N GLY A 545 10.94 15.38 -17.84
CA GLY A 545 10.33 14.27 -18.60
C GLY A 545 9.35 14.71 -19.69
N PRO A 546 8.96 13.84 -20.62
CA PRO A 546 7.97 14.16 -21.65
C PRO A 546 6.57 14.23 -21.00
N THR A 547 5.60 14.89 -21.63
CA THR A 547 4.21 15.00 -21.10
C THR A 547 3.58 13.64 -20.79
N ALA A 548 3.96 12.59 -21.53
CA ALA A 548 3.47 11.24 -21.34
C ALA A 548 4.04 10.52 -20.09
N LEU A 549 5.06 11.08 -19.41
CA LEU A 549 5.51 10.58 -18.11
C LEU A 549 4.78 11.38 -17.01
N PRO A 550 3.88 10.77 -16.22
CA PRO A 550 3.17 11.48 -15.17
C PRO A 550 4.11 11.91 -14.03
N TYR A 551 4.87 10.98 -13.43
CA TYR A 551 5.78 11.30 -12.32
C TYR A 551 7.17 11.64 -12.85
N LYS A 552 7.51 12.93 -12.90
CA LYS A 552 8.75 13.41 -13.56
C LYS A 552 9.91 13.67 -12.61
N SER A 553 9.68 13.55 -11.31
CA SER A 553 10.68 13.80 -10.28
C SER A 553 11.80 12.76 -10.34
N CYS A 554 13.03 13.19 -10.06
CA CYS A 554 14.22 12.36 -9.96
C CYS A 554 15.32 13.08 -9.17
N GLU A 555 16.44 12.41 -8.97
CA GLU A 555 17.71 12.99 -8.55
C GLU A 555 18.75 12.81 -9.67
N GLY A 556 18.39 13.29 -10.87
CA GLY A 556 19.27 13.33 -12.05
C GLY A 556 20.04 14.64 -12.13
N HIS A 557 21.36 14.62 -11.89
CA HIS A 557 22.21 15.82 -11.83
C HIS A 557 23.34 15.77 -12.86
N GLY A 558 23.21 16.52 -13.94
CA GLY A 558 24.21 16.56 -15.02
C GLY A 558 25.62 16.92 -14.53
N GLY A 559 26.62 16.12 -14.93
CA GLY A 559 28.03 16.33 -14.58
C GLY A 559 28.45 15.84 -13.19
N TRP A 560 27.52 15.32 -12.36
CA TRP A 560 27.83 14.91 -11.00
C TRP A 560 28.50 13.53 -10.92
N ARG A 561 29.32 13.37 -9.88
CA ARG A 561 30.01 12.15 -9.48
C ARG A 561 29.48 11.60 -8.15
N ALA A 562 29.86 10.37 -7.80
CA ALA A 562 29.47 9.70 -6.56
C ALA A 562 29.77 10.52 -5.28
N ASP A 563 30.92 11.20 -5.19
CA ASP A 563 31.30 12.00 -4.03
C ASP A 563 30.38 13.22 -3.81
N GLN A 564 29.84 13.79 -4.88
CA GLN A 564 28.93 14.93 -4.82
C GLN A 564 27.50 14.51 -4.44
N PHE A 565 27.08 13.30 -4.84
CA PHE A 565 25.82 12.73 -4.34
C PHE A 565 25.89 12.45 -2.82
N SER A 566 27.03 11.96 -2.33
CA SER A 566 27.23 11.64 -0.90
C SER A 566 27.05 12.83 0.05
N THR A 567 27.18 14.07 -0.43
CA THR A 567 26.98 15.28 0.39
C THR A 567 25.51 15.66 0.56
N HIS A 568 24.61 15.15 -0.29
CA HIS A 568 23.18 15.50 -0.29
C HIS A 568 22.27 14.31 0.03
N ILE A 569 22.71 13.08 -0.23
CA ILE A 569 21.86 11.89 -0.22
C ILE A 569 21.13 11.66 1.11
N ASN A 570 21.75 11.97 2.25
CA ASN A 570 21.10 11.81 3.56
C ASN A 570 19.86 12.70 3.72
N GLN A 571 19.92 13.92 3.18
CA GLN A 571 18.78 14.84 3.18
C GLN A 571 17.68 14.33 2.27
N TRP A 572 18.01 13.92 1.04
CA TRP A 572 17.03 13.41 0.08
C TRP A 572 16.36 12.12 0.55
N MET A 573 17.12 11.18 1.13
CA MET A 573 16.56 9.96 1.73
C MET A 573 15.60 10.28 2.87
N SER A 574 15.89 11.31 3.69
CA SER A 574 15.02 11.70 4.80
C SER A 574 13.77 12.45 4.32
N LEU A 575 13.90 13.24 3.24
CA LEU A 575 12.81 14.04 2.69
C LEU A 575 11.83 13.20 1.86
N TYR A 576 12.35 12.43 0.91
CA TYR A 576 11.55 11.70 -0.06
C TYR A 576 11.25 10.26 0.37
N GLN A 577 12.01 9.72 1.33
CA GLN A 577 11.80 8.39 1.93
C GLN A 577 11.55 7.29 0.89
N PRO A 578 12.45 7.09 -0.10
CA PRO A 578 12.23 6.10 -1.14
C PRO A 578 12.27 4.67 -0.60
N ASP A 579 11.37 3.82 -1.10
CA ASP A 579 11.38 2.36 -0.91
C ASP A 579 12.47 1.70 -1.78
N ILE A 580 12.71 2.27 -2.96
CA ILE A 580 13.67 1.76 -3.95
C ILE A 580 14.52 2.92 -4.46
N VAL A 581 15.84 2.76 -4.47
CA VAL A 581 16.75 3.71 -5.12
C VAL A 581 17.37 3.04 -6.36
N LEU A 582 17.26 3.69 -7.52
CA LEU A 582 17.89 3.26 -8.77
C LEU A 582 19.14 4.13 -9.00
N LEU A 583 20.32 3.62 -8.68
CA LEU A 583 21.57 4.36 -8.72
C LEU A 583 22.38 4.01 -9.97
N GLN A 584 22.65 5.00 -10.82
CA GLN A 584 23.69 4.92 -11.86
C GLN A 584 24.60 6.15 -11.78
N THR A 585 25.88 5.93 -11.48
CA THR A 585 26.90 6.99 -11.40
C THR A 585 28.27 6.43 -11.77
N GLY A 586 29.19 7.29 -12.20
CA GLY A 586 30.57 6.92 -12.58
C GLY A 586 30.99 7.41 -13.96
N THR A 587 30.05 7.70 -14.85
CA THR A 587 30.35 8.25 -16.20
C THR A 587 31.18 9.52 -16.10
N ASN A 588 30.77 10.45 -15.24
CA ASN A 588 31.48 11.71 -15.03
C ASN A 588 32.83 11.55 -14.34
N ASN A 589 33.03 10.50 -13.54
CA ASN A 589 34.33 10.22 -12.95
C ASN A 589 35.36 9.97 -14.07
N ILE A 590 35.01 9.12 -15.03
CA ILE A 590 35.86 8.80 -16.18
C ILE A 590 36.07 10.04 -17.05
N LEU A 591 34.99 10.74 -17.43
CA LEU A 591 35.07 11.91 -18.31
C LEU A 591 35.84 13.09 -17.68
N GLN A 592 35.92 13.16 -16.35
CA GLN A 592 36.66 14.19 -15.61
C GLN A 592 38.05 13.71 -15.17
N GLY A 593 38.50 12.53 -15.62
CA GLY A 593 39.85 12.02 -15.39
C GLY A 593 40.13 11.55 -13.96
N TRP A 594 39.10 11.14 -13.21
CA TRP A 594 39.29 10.52 -11.89
C TRP A 594 39.83 9.11 -12.01
N ALA A 595 40.66 8.71 -11.03
CA ALA A 595 41.08 7.32 -10.94
C ALA A 595 39.88 6.42 -10.61
N ASN A 596 39.82 5.25 -11.25
CA ASN A 596 38.75 4.27 -11.01
C ASN A 596 38.67 3.86 -9.52
N GLN A 597 39.82 3.70 -8.86
CA GLN A 597 39.86 3.33 -7.44
C GLN A 597 39.20 4.38 -6.55
N ASP A 598 39.46 5.67 -6.76
CA ASP A 598 38.85 6.75 -6.00
C ASP A 598 37.33 6.81 -6.27
N SER A 599 36.94 6.57 -7.51
CA SER A 599 35.53 6.52 -7.94
C SER A 599 34.77 5.38 -7.26
N ILE A 600 35.39 4.20 -7.13
CA ILE A 600 34.83 3.04 -6.42
C ILE A 600 34.77 3.29 -4.91
N ASN A 601 35.78 3.96 -4.32
CA ASN A 601 35.75 4.34 -2.91
C ASN A 601 34.58 5.30 -2.62
N SER A 602 34.36 6.30 -3.46
CA SER A 602 33.23 7.22 -3.33
C SER A 602 31.87 6.52 -3.51
N LEU A 603 31.75 5.61 -4.47
CA LEU A 603 30.54 4.80 -4.66
C LEU A 603 30.24 3.91 -3.44
N SER A 604 31.27 3.30 -2.85
CA SER A 604 31.15 2.47 -1.63
C SER A 604 30.55 3.26 -0.46
N VAL A 605 30.98 4.51 -0.27
CA VAL A 605 30.43 5.42 0.77
C VAL A 605 28.97 5.77 0.47
N LEU A 606 28.66 6.10 -0.79
CA LEU A 606 27.29 6.43 -1.22
C LEU A 606 26.32 5.27 -0.97
N ILE A 607 26.72 4.05 -1.35
CA ILE A 607 25.95 2.81 -1.07
C ILE A 607 25.70 2.67 0.43
N ASP A 608 26.71 2.91 1.27
CA ASP A 608 26.57 2.78 2.71
C ASP A 608 25.58 3.78 3.30
N GLN A 609 25.61 5.03 2.85
CA GLN A 609 24.68 6.07 3.29
C GLN A 609 23.23 5.76 2.89
N ILE A 610 23.00 5.34 1.65
CA ILE A 610 21.66 4.97 1.17
C ILE A 610 21.14 3.77 1.95
N CYS A 611 21.91 2.68 2.04
CA CYS A 611 21.47 1.46 2.71
C CYS A 611 21.17 1.67 4.20
N ALA A 612 21.84 2.61 4.86
CA ALA A 612 21.58 2.94 6.27
C ALA A 612 20.26 3.71 6.48
N LYS A 613 19.65 4.24 5.41
CA LYS A 613 18.43 5.06 5.45
C LYS A 613 17.22 4.42 4.79
N LEU A 614 17.38 3.27 4.13
CA LEU A 614 16.26 2.54 3.53
C LEU A 614 15.27 2.09 4.61
N PRO A 615 13.96 2.14 4.34
CA PRO A 615 12.94 1.58 5.23
C PRO A 615 13.05 0.04 5.30
N GLY A 616 12.36 -0.58 6.26
CA GLY A 616 12.26 -2.04 6.32
C GLY A 616 11.68 -2.61 5.03
N GLY A 617 12.41 -3.49 4.36
CA GLY A 617 12.05 -4.04 3.04
C GLY A 617 12.45 -3.17 1.84
N GLY A 618 13.05 -2.01 2.06
CA GLY A 618 13.59 -1.16 0.99
C GLY A 618 14.85 -1.73 0.35
N ARG A 619 15.17 -1.29 -0.87
CA ARG A 619 16.36 -1.75 -1.61
C ARG A 619 17.10 -0.63 -2.35
N LEU A 620 18.39 -0.83 -2.55
CA LEU A 620 19.23 -0.07 -3.47
C LEU A 620 19.58 -0.94 -4.68
N CYS A 621 19.31 -0.47 -5.89
CA CYS A 621 19.72 -1.13 -7.12
C CYS A 621 20.81 -0.28 -7.79
N VAL A 622 22.02 -0.83 -7.91
CA VAL A 622 23.20 -0.13 -8.45
C VAL A 622 23.49 -0.67 -9.85
N ALA A 623 23.50 0.22 -10.84
CA ALA A 623 23.72 -0.15 -12.22
C ALA A 623 25.21 -0.06 -12.64
N THR A 624 25.62 -0.93 -13.56
CA THR A 624 26.80 -0.68 -14.40
C THR A 624 26.54 0.53 -15.31
N ILE A 625 27.57 1.32 -15.62
CA ILE A 625 27.43 2.50 -16.49
C ILE A 625 27.46 2.11 -17.97
N THR A 626 26.77 2.87 -18.81
CA THR A 626 26.70 2.66 -20.27
C THR A 626 28.07 2.83 -20.95
N PRO A 627 28.31 2.22 -22.12
CA PRO A 627 29.54 2.42 -22.88
C PRO A 627 29.71 3.88 -23.31
N LEU A 628 30.96 4.23 -23.65
CA LEU A 628 31.32 5.52 -24.26
C LEU A 628 31.89 5.27 -25.67
N SER A 629 31.68 6.20 -26.60
CA SER A 629 32.21 6.03 -27.98
C SER A 629 33.72 6.19 -28.09
N ASP A 630 34.32 7.01 -27.21
CA ASP A 630 35.79 7.11 -27.13
C ASP A 630 36.39 5.82 -26.57
N ALA A 631 37.28 5.18 -27.32
CA ALA A 631 37.81 3.86 -26.98
C ALA A 631 38.62 3.84 -25.67
N ASN A 632 39.35 4.90 -25.35
CA ASN A 632 40.13 4.98 -24.11
C ASN A 632 39.22 5.11 -22.90
N ASN A 633 38.22 5.99 -22.99
CA ASN A 633 37.20 6.13 -21.94
C ASN A 633 36.37 4.85 -21.80
N ASN A 634 36.03 4.18 -22.90
CA ASN A 634 35.28 2.92 -22.86
C ASN A 634 36.07 1.77 -22.23
N SER A 635 37.39 1.73 -22.41
CA SER A 635 38.24 0.79 -21.67
C SER A 635 38.16 1.05 -20.17
N GLN A 636 38.20 2.31 -19.74
CA GLN A 636 38.04 2.67 -18.32
C GLN A 636 36.63 2.35 -17.80
N VAL A 637 35.59 2.46 -18.63
CA VAL A 637 34.22 2.03 -18.31
C VAL A 637 34.18 0.55 -18.00
N ASN A 638 34.82 -0.28 -18.82
CA ASN A 638 34.87 -1.73 -18.60
C ASN A 638 35.57 -2.07 -17.27
N ASP A 639 36.71 -1.43 -17.00
CA ASP A 639 37.45 -1.61 -15.75
C ASP A 639 36.68 -1.11 -14.52
N TYR A 640 35.93 -0.01 -14.66
CA TYR A 640 35.07 0.53 -13.61
C TYR A 640 33.89 -0.41 -13.34
N ASN A 641 33.19 -0.86 -14.39
CA ASN A 641 32.04 -1.76 -14.27
C ASN A 641 32.41 -3.09 -13.61
N ALA A 642 33.57 -3.67 -13.94
CA ALA A 642 34.06 -4.88 -13.27
C ALA A 642 34.26 -4.68 -11.75
N GLN A 643 34.70 -3.49 -11.34
CA GLN A 643 34.83 -3.14 -9.93
C GLN A 643 33.46 -2.84 -9.27
N VAL A 644 32.51 -2.23 -9.99
CA VAL A 644 31.13 -2.04 -9.49
C VAL A 644 30.48 -3.39 -9.20
N VAL A 645 30.57 -4.35 -10.12
CA VAL A 645 30.08 -5.73 -9.93
C VAL A 645 30.65 -6.35 -8.66
N SER A 646 31.97 -6.24 -8.47
CA SER A 646 32.67 -6.78 -7.30
C SER A 646 32.26 -6.08 -6.00
N LEU A 647 32.16 -4.74 -6.01
CA LEU A 647 31.75 -3.93 -4.86
C LEU A 647 30.32 -4.27 -4.41
N VAL A 648 29.37 -4.27 -5.35
CA VAL A 648 27.96 -4.54 -5.04
C VAL A 648 27.78 -5.97 -4.51
N SER A 649 28.44 -6.95 -5.15
CA SER A 649 28.44 -8.34 -4.66
C SER A 649 28.97 -8.45 -3.23
N SER A 650 30.09 -7.77 -2.93
CA SER A 650 30.65 -7.74 -1.58
C SER A 650 29.70 -7.11 -0.56
N LYS A 651 29.05 -5.99 -0.90
CA LYS A 651 28.09 -5.30 -0.01
C LYS A 651 26.85 -6.15 0.23
N ALA A 652 26.33 -6.81 -0.81
CA ALA A 652 25.19 -7.73 -0.72
C ALA A 652 25.51 -8.96 0.14
N SER A 653 26.67 -9.60 -0.06
CA SER A 653 27.12 -10.71 0.80
C SER A 653 27.36 -10.27 2.25
N GLY A 654 27.66 -8.99 2.47
CA GLY A 654 27.72 -8.36 3.80
C GLY A 654 26.35 -8.05 4.42
N GLY A 655 25.25 -8.44 3.78
CA GLY A 655 23.89 -8.28 4.30
C GLY A 655 23.24 -6.93 4.01
N LYS A 656 23.85 -6.04 3.22
CA LYS A 656 23.20 -4.80 2.80
C LYS A 656 22.11 -5.08 1.77
N PRO A 657 20.97 -4.36 1.81
CA PRO A 657 19.87 -4.51 0.85
C PRO A 657 20.22 -3.84 -0.48
N VAL A 658 21.22 -4.37 -1.17
CA VAL A 658 21.73 -3.84 -2.44
C VAL A 658 21.77 -4.92 -3.52
N THR A 659 21.39 -4.57 -4.74
CA THR A 659 21.36 -5.47 -5.90
C THR A 659 22.05 -4.81 -7.09
N LEU A 660 22.81 -5.61 -7.85
CA LEU A 660 23.43 -5.16 -9.09
C LEU A 660 22.41 -5.18 -10.25
N VAL A 661 22.46 -4.17 -11.12
CA VAL A 661 21.72 -4.15 -12.38
C VAL A 661 22.71 -3.98 -13.53
N ASP A 662 22.88 -5.01 -14.36
CA ASP A 662 23.82 -4.93 -15.48
C ASP A 662 23.16 -4.29 -16.71
N ILE A 663 23.26 -2.96 -16.79
CA ILE A 663 22.76 -2.18 -17.93
C ILE A 663 23.75 -2.21 -19.10
N ASN A 664 25.06 -2.21 -18.81
CA ASN A 664 26.10 -2.09 -19.82
C ASN A 664 25.99 -3.19 -20.90
N SER A 665 25.70 -4.43 -20.52
CA SER A 665 25.55 -5.55 -21.47
C SER A 665 24.39 -5.41 -22.45
N SER A 666 23.44 -4.52 -22.17
CA SER A 666 22.27 -4.27 -23.01
C SER A 666 22.42 -3.04 -23.92
N ILE A 667 23.49 -2.26 -23.76
CA ILE A 667 23.70 -0.99 -24.47
C ILE A 667 24.97 -1.06 -25.33
N THR A 668 24.88 -0.57 -26.57
CA THR A 668 26.02 -0.47 -27.49
C THR A 668 26.31 0.99 -27.84
N THR A 669 27.44 1.27 -28.49
CA THR A 669 27.75 2.64 -28.96
C THR A 669 26.78 3.15 -30.03
N ALA A 670 26.06 2.26 -30.71
CA ALA A 670 24.98 2.63 -31.64
C ALA A 670 23.72 3.14 -30.93
N ASP A 671 23.60 2.85 -29.63
CA ASP A 671 22.51 3.32 -28.78
C ASP A 671 22.81 4.70 -28.16
N LEU A 672 23.93 5.36 -28.53
CA LEU A 672 24.33 6.69 -28.06
C LEU A 672 24.03 7.77 -29.12
N SER A 673 23.72 9.00 -28.70
CA SER A 673 23.45 10.13 -29.63
C SER A 673 24.71 10.87 -30.09
N GLU A 674 25.62 11.12 -29.16
CA GLU A 674 26.82 11.97 -29.28
C GLU A 674 28.06 11.28 -28.67
N GLY A 675 27.91 10.00 -28.29
CA GLY A 675 28.97 9.15 -27.78
C GLY A 675 29.13 9.12 -26.27
N VAL A 676 28.22 9.78 -25.55
CA VAL A 676 28.10 9.71 -24.08
C VAL A 676 26.69 9.34 -23.67
N HIS A 677 25.70 10.09 -24.14
CA HIS A 677 24.32 9.92 -23.70
C HIS A 677 23.56 8.93 -24.60
N PRO A 678 22.69 8.10 -24.03
CA PRO A 678 21.80 7.24 -24.80
C PRO A 678 20.85 8.04 -25.69
N ASN A 679 20.55 7.50 -26.88
CA ASN A 679 19.43 7.94 -27.70
C ASN A 679 18.12 7.30 -27.20
N ALA A 680 16.99 7.59 -27.88
CA ALA A 680 15.69 7.08 -27.47
C ALA A 680 15.64 5.53 -27.38
N THR A 681 16.31 4.82 -28.30
CA THR A 681 16.41 3.35 -28.27
C THR A 681 17.24 2.87 -27.08
N GLY A 682 18.38 3.53 -26.82
CA GLY A 682 19.22 3.22 -25.66
C GLY A 682 18.47 3.42 -24.34
N TYR A 683 17.77 4.55 -24.17
CA TYR A 683 16.95 4.79 -23.00
C TYR A 683 15.81 3.80 -22.83
N ALA A 684 15.19 3.34 -23.92
CA ALA A 684 14.16 2.31 -23.85
C ALA A 684 14.73 0.99 -23.32
N LYS A 685 15.87 0.54 -23.86
CA LYS A 685 16.56 -0.67 -23.37
C LYS A 685 16.94 -0.57 -21.90
N MET A 686 17.45 0.58 -21.46
CA MET A 686 17.74 0.82 -20.04
C MET A 686 16.47 0.69 -19.18
N GLY A 687 15.33 1.19 -19.65
CA GLY A 687 14.04 1.05 -18.97
C GLY A 687 13.65 -0.43 -18.80
N ASP A 688 13.76 -1.22 -19.86
CA ASP A 688 13.49 -2.67 -19.83
C ASP A 688 14.44 -3.40 -18.85
N CYS A 689 15.73 -3.01 -18.80
CA CYS A 689 16.71 -3.57 -17.86
C CYS A 689 16.33 -3.29 -16.41
N TRP A 690 16.01 -2.02 -16.07
CA TRP A 690 15.56 -1.66 -14.73
C TRP A 690 14.29 -2.41 -14.34
N PHE A 691 13.32 -2.48 -15.25
CA PHE A 691 12.05 -3.17 -14.99
C PHE A 691 12.29 -4.66 -14.67
N SER A 692 13.12 -5.33 -15.46
CA SER A 692 13.37 -6.77 -15.33
C SER A 692 14.22 -7.13 -14.10
N ALA A 693 15.15 -6.26 -13.69
CA ALA A 693 16.09 -6.56 -12.62
C ALA A 693 15.56 -6.24 -11.22
N VAL A 694 14.56 -5.37 -11.11
CA VAL A 694 14.00 -4.93 -9.83
C VAL A 694 12.77 -5.79 -9.49
N ASP A 695 12.76 -6.42 -8.32
CA ASP A 695 11.53 -7.03 -7.79
C ASP A 695 10.59 -5.94 -7.25
N TRP A 696 9.62 -5.59 -8.08
CA TRP A 696 8.63 -4.56 -7.80
C TRP A 696 7.54 -4.99 -6.83
N GLN A 697 7.43 -6.27 -6.47
CA GLN A 697 6.35 -6.80 -5.64
C GLN A 697 6.81 -7.19 -4.23
N GLY A 698 8.12 -7.24 -3.96
CA GLY A 698 8.67 -7.68 -2.67
C GLY A 698 8.56 -9.20 -2.46
N SER A 699 8.22 -9.95 -3.51
CA SER A 699 8.26 -11.41 -3.48
C SER A 699 9.71 -11.83 -3.59
N GLY A 700 10.27 -12.40 -2.52
CA GLY A 700 11.64 -12.91 -2.48
C GLY A 700 11.91 -14.03 -3.49
N HIS A 701 11.94 -13.71 -4.77
CA HIS A 701 12.49 -14.54 -5.82
C HIS A 701 13.99 -14.31 -5.85
N GLN A 702 14.71 -15.28 -5.28
CA GLN A 702 16.11 -15.47 -5.60
C GLN A 702 16.17 -15.92 -7.06
N VAL A 703 16.87 -15.14 -7.89
CA VAL A 703 17.39 -15.60 -9.18
C VAL A 703 18.78 -16.16 -8.94
#